data_AF-A0A0F3IGS6-F1
#
_entry.id   AF-A0A0F3IGS6-F1
#
_cell.length_a   1.000
_cell.length_b   1.000
_cell.length_c   1.000
_cell.angle_alpha   90.00
_cell.angle_beta   90.00
_cell.angle_gamma   90.00
#
_symmetry.space_group_name_H-M   'P 1'
#
loop_
_entity.id
_entity.type
_entity.pdbx_description
1 polymer ?
#
loop_
_entity_poly.entity_id
_entity_poly.type
_entity_poly.pdbx_seq_one_letter_code
_entity_poly.pdbx_strand_id
1 'polypeptide(L)'
;MDGDGDLDAVIGKDNGDTIYFKNNGNATNPNFSAVGTNVFGLSIADVRYTQPTFADLDGDGDLDALLSSNAGFTYFSNNIPGIKITQSGGTTAVTEGGAKDSYTFVLGSIPTADVTITLDNTNNQVNTNTITLTFTAANWNIPQTVILTAVNDTTGEGQHTGVIKHTVTSADATYSGMVIEPIIVEIADNDLNQRDPSFNAAVLNNPFGLNTPDNSPSPTFADIDGDGDLDVFVGGKYGDTTFLKNIGSTTSPQFVLQANNLGITDVGYDASPSFADIDSDGDLDAFVGNKDGDVKFFRNTGSAETSTFVAQKANFGLANVSAKASPTFVDIDNDGDLDAFVGKASGGTVSFFRNTGTATTAKFVSETNDFGLKGLSANTNPDFADWDGDGDLDAIVSDFFSIAFFRNNGSKTAPNFVKQTSTFGLTIIGNSINPALVDIDGDGDLDAFVGFNYSDYADTAFFLNTPPGITFHQSGNTTSVAEGGATHSYTVVLDSIPKGNVTITLDNTNNQVNSNLTTLTFTAANWNIPQTVILTAVNDTVGEGQHNGVITYIVTSTDSDYNGMVVKPLAVTIIDNDLATGNPNFIGDQINPFGLTTGPDGFIKPRFADIDGDGDLDLFAGFRYGDIQFYRNTGTANAPAFASPVNTNSIGLLGPNGGYNSPSFADIDGDGDLDAFIGGADGKLHFSRNVGSAVAPAFVSQNFTFGITKVGSYANPTFADIDSDGDLDAFIGANDGKTQFFRNIGTANNPSFCQTSQKLRHCRCRRQHRLPQFGRF
;
A
#
# COMPACT_ATOMS: atom_id res chain seq x y z
N MET A 1 -25.45 -16.38 15.99
CA MET A 1 -26.45 -16.17 14.91
C MET A 1 -27.27 -14.91 15.17
N ASP A 2 -27.36 -14.46 16.42
CA ASP A 2 -27.97 -13.19 16.84
C ASP A 2 -26.95 -12.08 17.18
N GLY A 3 -25.70 -12.26 16.75
CA GLY A 3 -24.65 -11.24 16.82
C GLY A 3 -24.04 -11.01 18.20
N ASP A 4 -24.19 -11.93 19.16
CA ASP A 4 -23.63 -11.79 20.51
C ASP A 4 -22.27 -12.48 20.73
N GLY A 5 -21.65 -12.95 19.64
CA GLY A 5 -20.31 -13.55 19.64
C GLY A 5 -20.25 -15.00 20.12
N ASP A 6 -21.39 -15.66 20.39
CA ASP A 6 -21.42 -17.08 20.74
C ASP A 6 -22.07 -17.98 19.68
N LEU A 7 -21.87 -19.30 19.85
CA LEU A 7 -22.45 -20.32 18.97
C LEU A 7 -23.85 -20.71 19.45
N ASP A 8 -24.85 -20.37 18.63
CA ASP A 8 -26.24 -20.78 18.79
C ASP A 8 -26.57 -22.11 18.08
N ALA A 9 -27.76 -22.65 18.33
CA ALA A 9 -28.27 -23.84 17.65
C ALA A 9 -29.62 -23.61 16.96
N VAL A 10 -29.74 -24.11 15.73
CA VAL A 10 -31.01 -24.20 15.00
C VAL A 10 -31.29 -25.65 14.62
N ILE A 11 -32.51 -26.11 14.88
CA ILE A 11 -32.92 -27.50 14.66
C ILE A 11 -34.15 -27.53 13.75
N GLY A 12 -34.10 -28.32 12.68
CA GLY A 12 -35.25 -28.57 11.81
C GLY A 12 -36.24 -29.58 12.41
N LYS A 13 -37.51 -29.47 12.02
CA LYS A 13 -38.61 -30.32 12.49
C LYS A 13 -39.21 -31.17 11.38
N ASP A 14 -39.94 -32.20 11.80
CA ASP A 14 -40.71 -33.08 10.91
C ASP A 14 -41.82 -32.36 10.13
N ASN A 15 -42.28 -31.19 10.58
CA ASN A 15 -43.43 -30.47 10.01
C ASN A 15 -43.05 -29.30 9.09
N GLY A 16 -41.79 -29.13 8.72
CA GLY A 16 -41.36 -28.02 7.86
C GLY A 16 -40.76 -26.83 8.62
N ASP A 17 -40.89 -26.81 9.94
CA ASP A 17 -40.44 -25.69 10.79
C ASP A 17 -39.00 -25.85 11.28
N THR A 18 -38.45 -24.77 11.84
CA THR A 18 -37.19 -24.74 12.61
C THR A 18 -37.46 -24.31 14.06
N ILE A 19 -36.58 -24.70 14.99
CA ILE A 19 -36.52 -24.18 16.37
C ILE A 19 -35.18 -23.48 16.54
N TYR A 20 -35.22 -22.27 17.09
CA TYR A 20 -34.03 -21.54 17.51
C TYR A 20 -33.74 -21.77 19.00
N PHE A 21 -32.50 -22.13 19.31
CA PHE A 21 -31.96 -22.23 20.66
C PHE A 21 -30.82 -21.23 20.80
N LYS A 22 -31.06 -20.20 21.61
CA LYS A 22 -30.04 -19.23 21.99
C LYS A 22 -29.14 -19.82 23.06
N ASN A 23 -27.83 -19.66 22.91
CA ASN A 23 -26.91 -19.90 24.01
C ASN A 23 -26.93 -18.69 24.96
N ASN A 24 -27.27 -18.90 26.22
CA ASN A 24 -27.23 -17.85 27.26
C ASN A 24 -26.10 -18.11 28.25
N GLY A 25 -25.15 -18.95 27.86
CA GLY A 25 -24.00 -19.34 28.66
C GLY A 25 -22.82 -18.41 28.44
N ASN A 26 -21.64 -18.95 28.67
CA ASN A 26 -20.38 -18.39 28.15
C ASN A 26 -19.61 -19.53 27.49
N ALA A 27 -18.51 -19.22 26.80
CA ALA A 27 -17.66 -20.23 26.15
C ALA A 27 -17.41 -21.45 27.05
N THR A 28 -16.93 -21.26 28.27
CA THR A 28 -16.60 -22.39 29.17
C THR A 28 -17.80 -23.17 29.75
N ASN A 29 -19.02 -22.64 29.64
CA ASN A 29 -20.24 -23.27 30.15
C ASN A 29 -21.46 -22.89 29.29
N PRO A 30 -21.62 -23.51 28.10
CA PRO A 30 -22.74 -23.24 27.21
C PRO A 30 -24.07 -23.62 27.85
N ASN A 31 -25.11 -22.82 27.61
CA ASN A 31 -26.44 -22.98 28.19
C ASN A 31 -27.55 -22.61 27.21
N PHE A 32 -28.02 -23.61 26.47
CA PHE A 32 -29.04 -23.43 25.43
C PHE A 32 -30.46 -23.38 25.98
N SER A 33 -31.25 -22.42 25.52
CA SER A 33 -32.70 -22.35 25.76
C SER A 33 -33.47 -22.14 24.46
N ALA A 34 -34.58 -22.86 24.29
CA ALA A 34 -35.46 -22.65 23.14
C ALA A 34 -36.09 -21.26 23.21
N VAL A 35 -35.86 -20.45 22.18
CA VAL A 35 -36.42 -19.10 22.04
C VAL A 35 -37.79 -19.16 21.37
N GLY A 36 -37.92 -19.98 20.33
CA GLY A 36 -39.18 -20.11 19.58
C GLY A 36 -39.04 -20.96 18.32
N THR A 37 -40.15 -21.08 17.59
CA THR A 37 -40.24 -21.77 16.31
C THR A 37 -40.28 -20.78 15.17
N ASN A 38 -39.53 -21.03 14.10
CA ASN A 38 -39.43 -20.16 12.92
C ASN A 38 -39.12 -18.70 13.27
N VAL A 39 -38.29 -18.46 14.29
CA VAL A 39 -37.96 -17.12 14.79
C VAL A 39 -37.43 -16.22 13.67
N PHE A 40 -36.70 -16.80 12.74
CA PHE A 40 -36.09 -16.11 11.60
C PHE A 40 -36.83 -16.35 10.27
N GLY A 41 -38.09 -16.79 10.30
CA GLY A 41 -38.86 -17.05 9.07
C GLY A 41 -38.46 -18.30 8.28
N LEU A 42 -37.50 -19.09 8.79
CA LEU A 42 -37.02 -20.33 8.18
C LEU A 42 -38.05 -21.46 8.31
N SER A 43 -38.98 -21.55 7.37
CA SER A 43 -39.99 -22.60 7.27
C SER A 43 -40.23 -22.95 5.81
N ILE A 44 -40.43 -24.25 5.53
CA ILE A 44 -40.85 -24.72 4.20
C ILE A 44 -42.26 -25.26 4.32
N ALA A 45 -43.20 -24.68 3.57
CA ALA A 45 -44.61 -25.05 3.60
C ALA A 45 -44.84 -26.47 3.04
N ASP A 46 -45.76 -27.22 3.67
CA ASP A 46 -46.30 -28.50 3.18
C ASP A 46 -45.27 -29.64 2.93
N VAL A 47 -44.08 -29.53 3.51
CA VAL A 47 -43.01 -30.56 3.43
C VAL A 47 -42.62 -31.11 4.79
N ARG A 48 -42.02 -32.30 4.81
CA ARG A 48 -41.56 -32.96 6.04
C ARG A 48 -40.05 -33.07 6.10
N TYR A 49 -39.54 -33.09 7.33
CA TYR A 49 -38.14 -33.35 7.67
C TYR A 49 -37.18 -32.26 7.20
N THR A 50 -37.31 -31.06 7.78
CA THR A 50 -36.40 -29.97 7.45
C THR A 50 -35.02 -30.17 8.05
N GLN A 51 -33.99 -29.86 7.26
CA GLN A 51 -32.59 -29.84 7.70
C GLN A 51 -31.98 -28.51 7.25
N PRO A 52 -31.77 -27.56 8.17
CA PRO A 52 -31.09 -26.30 7.88
C PRO A 52 -29.57 -26.48 7.90
N THR A 53 -28.88 -25.83 6.98
CA THR A 53 -27.45 -25.53 7.05
C THR A 53 -27.24 -24.05 6.80
N PHE A 54 -26.22 -23.47 7.39
CA PHE A 54 -25.89 -22.05 7.27
C PHE A 54 -24.47 -21.90 6.73
N ALA A 55 -24.28 -20.94 5.84
CA ALA A 55 -23.01 -20.58 5.20
C ALA A 55 -23.20 -19.24 4.50
N ASP A 56 -22.13 -18.49 4.28
CA ASP A 56 -22.15 -17.35 3.35
C ASP A 56 -22.21 -17.91 1.92
N LEU A 57 -23.38 -17.86 1.29
CA LEU A 57 -23.65 -18.49 -0.01
C LEU A 57 -23.73 -17.47 -1.15
N ASP A 58 -23.71 -16.16 -0.88
CA ASP A 58 -23.62 -15.12 -1.90
C ASP A 58 -22.41 -14.18 -1.74
N GLY A 59 -21.57 -14.38 -0.73
CA GLY A 59 -20.31 -13.69 -0.50
C GLY A 59 -20.47 -12.26 0.00
N ASP A 60 -21.63 -11.96 0.58
CA ASP A 60 -21.90 -10.65 1.16
C ASP A 60 -21.33 -10.49 2.59
N GLY A 61 -20.83 -11.59 3.17
CA GLY A 61 -20.20 -11.65 4.49
C GLY A 61 -21.17 -12.01 5.61
N ASP A 62 -22.45 -12.22 5.31
CA ASP A 62 -23.45 -12.70 6.25
C ASP A 62 -23.81 -14.18 6.02
N LEU A 63 -24.44 -14.84 7.02
CA LEU A 63 -24.79 -16.26 6.91
C LEU A 63 -26.16 -16.46 6.27
N ASP A 64 -26.19 -16.99 5.06
CA ASP A 64 -27.38 -17.51 4.41
C ASP A 64 -27.85 -18.84 5.00
N ALA A 65 -29.08 -19.24 4.68
CA ALA A 65 -29.64 -20.52 5.07
C ALA A 65 -30.08 -21.35 3.87
N LEU A 66 -29.60 -22.59 3.81
CA LEU A 66 -30.11 -23.63 2.91
C LEU A 66 -30.89 -24.65 3.73
N LEU A 67 -32.20 -24.69 3.53
CA LEU A 67 -33.05 -25.72 4.12
C LEU A 67 -33.32 -26.80 3.09
N SER A 68 -33.25 -28.05 3.52
CA SER A 68 -33.70 -29.18 2.70
C SER A 68 -34.91 -29.87 3.29
N SER A 69 -35.70 -30.52 2.45
CA SER A 69 -36.87 -31.30 2.84
C SER A 69 -37.00 -32.58 2.01
N ASN A 70 -38.08 -33.33 2.19
CA ASN A 70 -38.43 -34.43 1.29
C ASN A 70 -38.74 -34.00 -0.16
N ALA A 71 -38.94 -32.71 -0.42
CA ALA A 71 -39.27 -32.17 -1.75
C ALA A 71 -38.10 -31.46 -2.45
N GLY A 72 -36.98 -31.20 -1.75
CA GLY A 72 -35.80 -30.54 -2.32
C GLY A 72 -35.18 -29.49 -1.40
N PHE A 73 -34.38 -28.61 -2.00
CA PHE A 73 -33.68 -27.51 -1.34
C PHE A 73 -34.42 -26.19 -1.52
N THR A 74 -34.49 -25.41 -0.45
CA THR A 74 -35.00 -24.04 -0.42
C THR A 74 -33.90 -23.14 0.12
N TYR A 75 -33.56 -22.11 -0.64
CA TYR A 75 -32.56 -21.11 -0.28
C TYR A 75 -33.25 -19.90 0.38
N PHE A 76 -32.62 -19.39 1.43
CA PHE A 76 -33.00 -18.18 2.14
C PHE A 76 -31.77 -17.28 2.20
N SER A 77 -31.78 -16.18 1.46
CA SER A 77 -30.74 -15.17 1.62
C SER A 77 -30.94 -14.46 2.96
N ASN A 78 -29.87 -14.30 3.71
CA ASN A 78 -29.83 -13.33 4.77
C ASN A 78 -29.29 -12.05 4.16
N ASN A 79 -29.91 -10.92 4.48
CA ASN A 79 -29.49 -9.64 3.93
C ASN A 79 -29.49 -8.65 5.08
N ILE A 80 -28.34 -8.52 5.72
CA ILE A 80 -28.11 -7.52 6.75
C ILE A 80 -28.00 -6.13 6.06
N PRO A 81 -28.85 -5.17 6.43
CA PRO A 81 -28.73 -3.81 5.92
C PRO A 81 -27.35 -3.23 6.24
N GLY A 82 -26.62 -2.80 5.20
CA GLY A 82 -25.26 -2.29 5.32
C GLY A 82 -24.77 -1.64 4.02
N ILE A 83 -23.66 -0.92 4.09
CA ILE A 83 -23.03 -0.26 2.93
C ILE A 83 -21.61 -0.82 2.80
N LYS A 84 -21.38 -1.61 1.76
CA LYS A 84 -20.07 -2.20 1.48
C LYS A 84 -19.28 -1.29 0.56
N ILE A 85 -18.01 -1.06 0.90
CA ILE A 85 -17.06 -0.27 0.13
C ILE A 85 -15.90 -1.16 -0.32
N THR A 86 -15.44 -0.97 -1.53
CA THR A 86 -14.27 -1.70 -2.05
C THR A 86 -13.35 -0.74 -2.79
N GLN A 87 -12.14 -0.54 -2.26
CA GLN A 87 -11.08 0.26 -2.89
C GLN A 87 -10.33 -0.59 -3.93
N SER A 88 -9.99 -0.04 -5.10
CA SER A 88 -9.23 -0.81 -6.09
C SER A 88 -7.81 -1.10 -5.59
N GLY A 89 -7.39 -2.37 -5.63
CA GLY A 89 -6.06 -2.75 -5.14
C GLY A 89 -5.91 -2.74 -3.61
N GLY A 90 -7.01 -2.55 -2.86
CA GLY A 90 -7.04 -2.59 -1.39
C GLY A 90 -6.85 -1.24 -0.70
N THR A 91 -6.18 -0.28 -1.34
CA THR A 91 -6.04 1.11 -0.90
C THR A 91 -6.40 2.07 -2.03
N THR A 92 -6.51 3.38 -1.76
CA THR A 92 -6.70 4.38 -2.82
C THR A 92 -5.47 5.27 -2.94
N ALA A 93 -4.81 5.26 -4.09
CA ALA A 93 -3.60 6.03 -4.37
C ALA A 93 -3.63 6.67 -5.76
N VAL A 94 -3.39 7.97 -5.83
CA VAL A 94 -3.36 8.77 -7.07
C VAL A 94 -2.03 9.53 -7.20
N THR A 95 -1.72 9.99 -8.40
CA THR A 95 -0.54 10.84 -8.67
C THR A 95 -1.00 12.13 -9.33
N GLU A 96 -0.43 13.25 -8.91
CA GLU A 96 -0.61 14.53 -9.59
C GLU A 96 -0.18 14.43 -11.06
N GLY A 97 -1.01 14.97 -11.95
CA GLY A 97 -0.83 14.88 -13.40
C GLY A 97 -0.89 13.45 -13.98
N GLY A 98 -1.11 12.43 -13.14
CA GLY A 98 -0.77 11.05 -13.46
C GLY A 98 -1.88 10.03 -13.17
N ALA A 99 -1.51 9.00 -12.40
CA ALA A 99 -2.33 7.82 -12.17
C ALA A 99 -3.63 8.15 -11.42
N LYS A 100 -4.71 7.47 -11.83
CA LYS A 100 -6.05 7.57 -11.23
C LYS A 100 -6.35 6.31 -10.44
N ASP A 101 -7.30 6.42 -9.52
CA ASP A 101 -7.77 5.27 -8.75
C ASP A 101 -9.29 5.29 -8.55
N SER A 102 -9.85 4.27 -7.89
CA SER A 102 -11.29 4.16 -7.69
C SER A 102 -11.70 3.44 -6.41
N TYR A 103 -12.97 3.59 -6.05
CA TYR A 103 -13.62 2.72 -5.07
C TYR A 103 -15.10 2.59 -5.40
N THR A 104 -15.73 1.51 -4.94
CA THR A 104 -17.13 1.18 -5.24
C THR A 104 -17.99 1.07 -3.99
N PHE A 105 -19.25 1.46 -4.11
CA PHE A 105 -20.29 1.24 -3.11
C PHE A 105 -21.32 0.20 -3.57
N VAL A 106 -21.79 -0.65 -2.66
CA VAL A 106 -22.97 -1.51 -2.84
C VAL A 106 -23.75 -1.62 -1.52
N LEU A 107 -25.08 -1.71 -1.56
CA LEU A 107 -25.88 -1.97 -0.36
C LEU A 107 -25.96 -3.47 -0.09
N GLY A 108 -26.05 -3.86 1.18
CA GLY A 108 -26.21 -5.25 1.63
C GLY A 108 -27.66 -5.77 1.58
N SER A 109 -28.65 -4.88 1.41
CA SER A 109 -30.06 -5.30 1.27
C SER A 109 -30.89 -4.33 0.44
N ILE A 110 -32.02 -4.81 -0.09
CA ILE A 110 -33.02 -3.99 -0.80
C ILE A 110 -33.52 -2.88 0.15
N PRO A 111 -33.30 -1.60 -0.16
CA PRO A 111 -33.81 -0.53 0.67
C PRO A 111 -35.32 -0.31 0.43
N THR A 112 -36.05 0.03 1.48
CA THR A 112 -37.50 0.34 1.44
C THR A 112 -37.79 1.74 0.91
N ALA A 113 -36.77 2.61 0.83
CA ALA A 113 -36.77 3.91 0.15
C ALA A 113 -35.36 4.23 -0.36
N ASP A 114 -35.24 5.09 -1.36
CA ASP A 114 -33.93 5.40 -1.96
C ASP A 114 -32.90 5.85 -0.92
N VAL A 115 -31.67 5.34 -1.04
CA VAL A 115 -30.52 5.67 -0.21
C VAL A 115 -29.58 6.54 -1.03
N THR A 116 -29.28 7.74 -0.53
CA THR A 116 -28.34 8.66 -1.16
C THR A 116 -27.07 8.77 -0.33
N ILE A 117 -25.93 8.46 -0.94
CA ILE A 117 -24.60 8.67 -0.37
C ILE A 117 -24.04 9.94 -0.99
N THR A 118 -23.73 10.93 -0.17
CA THR A 118 -23.08 12.19 -0.58
C THR A 118 -21.62 12.15 -0.19
N LEU A 119 -20.74 12.50 -1.13
CA LEU A 119 -19.30 12.58 -0.93
C LEU A 119 -18.92 14.04 -0.65
N ASP A 120 -18.16 14.25 0.41
CA ASP A 120 -17.55 15.53 0.76
C ASP A 120 -16.05 15.46 0.44
N ASN A 121 -15.65 16.17 -0.62
CA ASN A 121 -14.27 16.32 -1.07
C ASN A 121 -13.73 17.75 -0.87
N THR A 122 -14.18 18.45 0.18
CA THR A 122 -13.76 19.82 0.50
C THR A 122 -12.27 19.98 0.88
N ASN A 123 -11.49 18.90 0.81
CA ASN A 123 -10.04 18.92 1.07
C ASN A 123 -9.22 19.64 -0.02
N ASN A 124 -9.80 19.94 -1.19
CA ASN A 124 -9.15 20.57 -2.35
C ASN A 124 -7.91 19.83 -2.90
N GLN A 125 -7.67 18.59 -2.49
CA GLN A 125 -6.53 17.76 -2.90
C GLN A 125 -6.97 16.62 -3.85
N VAL A 126 -8.25 16.20 -3.78
CA VAL A 126 -8.78 15.11 -4.61
C VAL A 126 -10.07 15.50 -5.30
N ASN A 127 -10.10 15.27 -6.60
CA ASN A 127 -11.30 15.36 -7.43
C ASN A 127 -11.97 13.99 -7.56
N THR A 128 -13.31 14.02 -7.61
CA THR A 128 -14.15 12.85 -7.85
C THR A 128 -14.95 13.03 -9.15
N ASN A 129 -15.26 11.95 -9.87
CA ASN A 129 -16.14 12.02 -11.04
C ASN A 129 -17.63 12.27 -10.68
N THR A 130 -18.01 12.01 -9.43
CA THR A 130 -19.36 12.26 -8.89
C THR A 130 -19.28 12.56 -7.40
N ILE A 131 -20.18 13.40 -6.91
CA ILE A 131 -20.32 13.73 -5.48
C ILE A 131 -21.56 13.12 -4.82
N THR A 132 -22.41 12.43 -5.59
CA THR A 132 -23.58 11.73 -5.05
C THR A 132 -23.81 10.41 -5.77
N LEU A 133 -24.22 9.40 -5.00
CA LEU A 133 -24.64 8.08 -5.47
C LEU A 133 -26.05 7.80 -4.94
N THR A 134 -26.91 7.20 -5.77
CA THR A 134 -28.29 6.87 -5.37
C THR A 134 -28.57 5.40 -5.61
N PHE A 135 -28.93 4.70 -4.55
CA PHE A 135 -29.36 3.32 -4.54
C PHE A 135 -30.87 3.27 -4.32
N THR A 136 -31.54 2.47 -5.12
CA THR A 136 -32.98 2.22 -5.17
C THR A 136 -33.21 0.73 -4.98
N ALA A 137 -34.46 0.33 -4.75
CA ALA A 137 -34.81 -1.09 -4.71
C ALA A 137 -34.45 -1.89 -5.98
N ALA A 138 -34.19 -1.23 -7.11
CA ALA A 138 -33.84 -1.87 -8.38
C ALA A 138 -32.32 -1.99 -8.66
N ASN A 139 -31.48 -1.24 -7.95
CA ASN A 139 -30.03 -1.18 -8.21
C ASN A 139 -29.17 -1.21 -6.93
N TRP A 140 -29.76 -1.52 -5.77
CA TRP A 140 -29.08 -1.59 -4.47
C TRP A 140 -27.85 -2.52 -4.49
N ASN A 141 -27.93 -3.62 -5.26
CA ASN A 141 -26.90 -4.64 -5.41
C ASN A 141 -25.97 -4.42 -6.62
N ILE A 142 -26.10 -3.30 -7.32
CA ILE A 142 -25.21 -2.97 -8.45
C ILE A 142 -24.11 -2.05 -7.93
N PRO A 143 -22.84 -2.46 -7.97
CA PRO A 143 -21.73 -1.61 -7.55
C PRO A 143 -21.71 -0.27 -8.31
N GLN A 144 -21.64 0.84 -7.58
CA GLN A 144 -21.47 2.17 -8.16
C GLN A 144 -20.07 2.70 -7.87
N THR A 145 -19.34 3.08 -8.91
CA THR A 145 -17.91 3.44 -8.85
C THR A 145 -17.68 4.95 -8.75
N VAL A 146 -16.76 5.33 -7.86
CA VAL A 146 -16.17 6.66 -7.74
C VAL A 146 -14.75 6.60 -8.29
N ILE A 147 -14.42 7.48 -9.22
CA ILE A 147 -13.08 7.62 -9.80
C ILE A 147 -12.42 8.85 -9.20
N LEU A 148 -11.17 8.68 -8.79
CA LEU A 148 -10.34 9.65 -8.10
C LEU A 148 -9.21 10.16 -8.99
N THR A 149 -8.93 11.45 -8.89
CA THR A 149 -7.75 12.09 -9.47
C THR A 149 -7.21 13.12 -8.48
N ALA A 150 -5.88 13.20 -8.35
CA ALA A 150 -5.25 14.28 -7.61
C ALA A 150 -5.52 15.65 -8.27
N VAL A 151 -5.49 16.71 -7.46
CA VAL A 151 -5.46 18.09 -7.96
C VAL A 151 -4.00 18.39 -8.32
N ASN A 152 -3.70 18.55 -9.60
CA ASN A 152 -2.34 18.89 -10.03
C ASN A 152 -2.10 20.39 -9.81
N ASP A 153 -1.13 20.74 -8.98
CA ASP A 153 -0.67 22.12 -8.87
C ASP A 153 0.84 22.27 -9.15
N THR A 154 1.54 23.13 -8.44
CA THR A 154 2.98 23.42 -8.61
C THR A 154 3.70 23.51 -7.26
N THR A 155 3.03 23.06 -6.20
CA THR A 155 3.51 23.15 -4.83
C THR A 155 4.07 21.79 -4.50
N GLY A 156 5.38 21.67 -4.27
CA GLY A 156 5.87 20.46 -3.64
C GLY A 156 5.43 20.41 -2.19
N GLU A 157 4.44 19.57 -1.94
CA GLU A 157 3.94 19.15 -0.63
C GLU A 157 4.58 17.81 -0.24
N GLY A 158 5.25 17.15 -1.18
CA GLY A 158 5.73 15.78 -1.08
C GLY A 158 4.56 14.79 -1.01
N GLN A 159 4.86 13.52 -0.76
CA GLN A 159 3.80 12.52 -0.65
C GLN A 159 2.82 12.89 0.50
N HIS A 160 1.55 13.08 0.16
CA HIS A 160 0.54 13.56 1.11
C HIS A 160 -0.79 12.78 0.96
N THR A 161 -1.88 13.28 1.55
CA THR A 161 -3.19 12.61 1.52
C THR A 161 -4.36 13.57 1.31
N GLY A 162 -5.37 13.11 0.59
CA GLY A 162 -6.73 13.66 0.62
C GLY A 162 -7.68 12.78 1.43
N VAL A 163 -8.70 13.39 2.04
CA VAL A 163 -9.76 12.68 2.79
C VAL A 163 -11.13 12.94 2.17
N ILE A 164 -11.85 11.90 1.78
CA ILE A 164 -13.23 11.98 1.30
C ILE A 164 -14.15 11.48 2.40
N LYS A 165 -15.06 12.33 2.88
CA LYS A 165 -16.08 11.96 3.87
C LYS A 165 -17.40 11.63 3.18
N HIS A 166 -18.26 10.89 3.87
CA HIS A 166 -19.52 10.45 3.31
C HIS A 166 -20.69 10.79 4.25
N THR A 167 -21.86 11.01 3.67
CA THR A 167 -23.10 11.21 4.42
C THR A 167 -24.21 10.40 3.77
N VAL A 168 -24.89 9.58 4.56
CA VAL A 168 -25.99 8.72 4.10
C VAL A 168 -27.33 9.33 4.48
N THR A 169 -28.18 9.56 3.49
CA THR A 169 -29.55 10.05 3.69
C THR A 169 -30.54 9.10 3.05
N SER A 170 -31.55 8.67 3.82
CA SER A 170 -32.67 7.88 3.30
C SER A 170 -33.93 8.08 4.15
N ALA A 171 -35.10 7.82 3.56
CA ALA A 171 -36.35 7.64 4.30
C ALA A 171 -36.50 6.20 4.84
N ASP A 172 -35.64 5.27 4.41
CA ASP A 172 -35.48 3.97 5.05
C ASP A 172 -34.78 4.17 6.40
N ALA A 173 -35.48 3.87 7.49
CA ALA A 173 -34.98 4.06 8.85
C ALA A 173 -33.71 3.26 9.15
N THR A 174 -33.45 2.20 8.39
CA THR A 174 -32.26 1.35 8.58
C THR A 174 -31.02 1.97 7.97
N TYR A 175 -31.15 2.61 6.80
CA TYR A 175 -30.05 3.26 6.10
C TYR A 175 -29.87 4.74 6.48
N SER A 176 -30.90 5.36 7.05
CA SER A 176 -30.86 6.78 7.40
C SER A 176 -29.76 7.08 8.42
N GLY A 177 -28.78 7.89 8.02
CA GLY A 177 -27.70 8.30 8.91
C GLY A 177 -26.69 7.20 9.26
N MET A 178 -26.64 6.10 8.49
CA MET A 178 -25.52 5.16 8.59
C MET A 178 -24.19 5.92 8.44
N VAL A 179 -23.26 5.59 9.32
CA VAL A 179 -21.90 6.14 9.28
C VAL A 179 -21.09 5.33 8.28
N ILE A 180 -20.37 6.04 7.43
CA ILE A 180 -19.39 5.47 6.51
C ILE A 180 -18.06 6.12 6.88
N GLU A 181 -17.05 5.28 7.09
CA GLU A 181 -15.70 5.76 7.38
C GLU A 181 -15.12 6.55 6.19
N PRO A 182 -14.40 7.65 6.45
CA PRO A 182 -13.77 8.43 5.39
C PRO A 182 -12.77 7.60 4.58
N ILE A 183 -12.71 7.85 3.27
CA ILE A 183 -11.69 7.27 2.40
C ILE A 183 -10.47 8.19 2.39
N ILE A 184 -9.32 7.62 2.75
CA ILE A 184 -8.02 8.30 2.68
C ILE A 184 -7.39 7.94 1.34
N VAL A 185 -7.07 8.97 0.59
CA VAL A 185 -6.47 8.87 -0.73
C VAL A 185 -5.02 9.29 -0.59
N GLU A 186 -4.09 8.37 -0.87
CA GLU A 186 -2.68 8.71 -0.96
C GLU A 186 -2.41 9.49 -2.24
N ILE A 187 -1.64 10.56 -2.15
CA ILE A 187 -1.29 11.42 -3.29
C ILE A 187 0.22 11.41 -3.42
N ALA A 188 0.69 10.94 -4.57
CA ALA A 188 2.06 11.13 -5.00
C ALA A 188 2.15 12.50 -5.69
N ASP A 189 2.89 13.38 -5.04
CA ASP A 189 3.22 14.72 -5.50
C ASP A 189 4.39 14.64 -6.49
N ASN A 190 4.28 15.38 -7.58
CA ASN A 190 5.27 15.36 -8.66
C ASN A 190 6.10 16.65 -8.75
N ASP A 191 6.00 17.52 -7.74
CA ASP A 191 6.65 18.81 -7.65
C ASP A 191 7.72 18.82 -6.54
N LEU A 192 8.70 19.71 -6.66
CA LEU A 192 9.77 19.84 -5.67
C LEU A 192 9.29 20.69 -4.49
N ASN A 193 9.66 20.28 -3.27
CA ASN A 193 9.27 21.01 -2.05
C ASN A 193 9.78 22.45 -2.10
N GLN A 194 8.87 23.42 -1.89
CA GLN A 194 9.29 24.81 -1.98
C GLN A 194 10.12 25.26 -0.77
N ARG A 195 11.45 25.29 -0.88
CA ARG A 195 12.36 25.62 0.25
C ARG A 195 13.70 26.21 -0.19
N ASP A 196 14.16 27.22 0.56
CA ASP A 196 15.52 27.73 0.40
C ASP A 196 16.56 26.62 0.71
N PRO A 197 17.67 26.53 -0.05
CA PRO A 197 18.69 25.53 0.22
C PRO A 197 19.44 25.79 1.54
N SER A 198 20.02 24.73 2.10
CA SER A 198 20.79 24.78 3.34
C SER A 198 22.04 23.93 3.21
N PHE A 199 23.11 24.56 2.72
CA PHE A 199 24.38 23.89 2.48
C PHE A 199 25.16 23.69 3.78
N ASN A 200 25.59 22.45 4.00
CA ASN A 200 26.50 22.09 5.09
C ASN A 200 27.89 22.70 4.89
N ALA A 201 28.69 22.76 5.97
CA ALA A 201 30.05 23.24 5.87
C ALA A 201 30.88 22.42 4.87
N ALA A 202 31.66 23.10 4.03
CA ALA A 202 32.46 22.48 2.97
C ALA A 202 33.29 21.29 3.48
N VAL A 203 33.22 20.16 2.76
CA VAL A 203 34.18 19.07 2.94
C VAL A 203 35.43 19.40 2.13
N LEU A 204 36.42 20.02 2.77
CA LEU A 204 37.69 20.49 2.15
C LEU A 204 38.67 19.38 1.74
N ASN A 205 38.21 18.14 1.67
CA ASN A 205 38.92 17.03 1.03
C ASN A 205 37.85 16.33 0.22
N ASN A 206 37.75 16.68 -1.06
CA ASN A 206 36.73 16.17 -1.96
C ASN A 206 36.42 14.67 -1.70
N PRO A 207 35.18 14.30 -1.31
CA PRO A 207 34.84 12.93 -0.94
C PRO A 207 35.01 11.93 -2.09
N PHE A 208 35.08 12.42 -3.32
CA PHE A 208 35.28 11.67 -4.55
C PHE A 208 36.75 11.59 -4.99
N GLY A 209 37.69 12.13 -4.20
CA GLY A 209 39.12 12.03 -4.47
C GLY A 209 39.61 12.84 -5.68
N LEU A 210 38.85 13.85 -6.12
CA LEU A 210 39.23 14.71 -7.25
C LEU A 210 40.35 15.66 -6.83
N ASN A 211 41.59 15.34 -7.18
CA ASN A 211 42.68 16.29 -7.16
C ASN A 211 42.73 16.96 -8.53
N THR A 212 42.42 18.26 -8.61
CA THR A 212 42.60 19.03 -9.84
C THR A 212 44.02 19.62 -9.83
N PRO A 213 44.95 19.13 -10.65
CA PRO A 213 46.34 19.61 -10.63
C PRO A 213 46.51 21.02 -11.21
N ASP A 214 45.46 21.57 -11.84
CA ASP A 214 45.50 22.80 -12.61
C ASP A 214 44.72 23.94 -11.94
N ASN A 215 45.29 25.16 -12.00
CA ASN A 215 44.65 26.37 -11.50
C ASN A 215 43.28 26.63 -12.18
N SER A 216 42.36 27.29 -11.46
CA SER A 216 41.04 27.72 -11.93
C SER A 216 40.12 26.58 -12.41
N PRO A 217 39.90 25.51 -11.61
CA PRO A 217 39.03 24.42 -12.01
C PRO A 217 37.61 24.94 -12.26
N SER A 218 37.02 24.57 -13.39
CA SER A 218 35.63 24.86 -13.75
C SER A 218 34.87 23.54 -13.89
N PRO A 219 34.25 23.03 -12.81
CA PRO A 219 33.50 21.79 -12.86
C PRO A 219 32.15 21.97 -13.57
N THR A 220 31.64 20.89 -14.16
CA THR A 220 30.28 20.73 -14.68
C THR A 220 29.92 19.25 -14.67
N PHE A 221 28.62 18.95 -14.66
CA PHE A 221 28.08 17.59 -14.60
C PHE A 221 27.18 17.34 -15.81
N ALA A 222 27.22 16.12 -16.33
CA ALA A 222 26.37 15.71 -17.45
C ALA A 222 26.22 14.19 -17.46
N ASP A 223 25.02 13.69 -17.76
CA ASP A 223 24.81 12.29 -18.13
C ASP A 223 25.30 12.10 -19.58
N ILE A 224 26.62 11.96 -19.75
CA ILE A 224 27.25 11.96 -21.08
C ILE A 224 27.09 10.64 -21.82
N ASP A 225 26.72 9.58 -21.10
CA ASP A 225 26.54 8.24 -21.66
C ASP A 225 25.13 7.65 -21.52
N GLY A 226 24.17 8.45 -21.04
CA GLY A 226 22.75 8.13 -21.03
C GLY A 226 22.38 6.99 -20.09
N ASP A 227 23.22 6.68 -19.10
CA ASP A 227 22.95 5.61 -18.12
C ASP A 227 22.15 6.10 -16.90
N GLY A 228 21.83 7.39 -16.87
CA GLY A 228 21.00 8.03 -15.86
C GLY A 228 21.75 8.48 -14.62
N ASP A 229 23.07 8.30 -14.56
CA ASP A 229 23.93 8.91 -13.55
C ASP A 229 24.81 10.04 -14.15
N LEU A 230 25.26 10.96 -13.29
CA LEU A 230 25.97 12.16 -13.75
C LEU A 230 27.47 11.96 -13.72
N ASP A 231 28.12 12.27 -14.83
CA ASP A 231 29.57 12.30 -14.98
C ASP A 231 30.17 13.68 -14.69
N VAL A 232 31.47 13.72 -14.36
CA VAL A 232 32.17 14.95 -14.01
C VAL A 232 33.13 15.40 -15.11
N PHE A 233 33.00 16.66 -15.50
CA PHE A 233 33.95 17.35 -16.36
C PHE A 233 34.55 18.55 -15.65
N VAL A 234 35.88 18.70 -15.71
CA VAL A 234 36.57 19.85 -15.10
C VAL A 234 37.45 20.53 -16.13
N GLY A 235 37.11 21.77 -16.47
CA GLY A 235 37.95 22.62 -17.29
C GLY A 235 39.19 23.10 -16.52
N GLY A 236 40.36 22.99 -17.15
CA GLY A 236 41.65 23.40 -16.57
C GLY A 236 42.22 24.70 -17.17
N LYS A 237 43.23 25.26 -16.49
CA LYS A 237 43.93 26.49 -16.92
C LYS A 237 44.49 26.45 -18.33
N TYR A 238 45.01 25.31 -18.78
CA TYR A 238 45.72 25.22 -20.07
C TYR A 238 44.82 24.80 -21.25
N GLY A 239 43.51 24.68 -21.02
CA GLY A 239 42.55 24.41 -22.08
C GLY A 239 42.15 22.96 -22.25
N ASP A 240 42.63 22.09 -21.37
CA ASP A 240 42.19 20.69 -21.32
C ASP A 240 40.97 20.57 -20.41
N THR A 241 40.02 19.74 -20.83
CA THR A 241 38.91 19.26 -19.99
C THR A 241 39.30 17.91 -19.42
N THR A 242 39.23 17.74 -18.10
CA THR A 242 39.38 16.46 -17.41
C THR A 242 38.01 15.77 -17.37
N PHE A 243 37.95 14.49 -17.73
CA PHE A 243 36.71 13.69 -17.70
C PHE A 243 36.85 12.57 -16.66
N LEU A 244 35.88 12.50 -15.75
CA LEU A 244 35.73 11.39 -14.83
C LEU A 244 34.35 10.77 -15.01
N LYS A 245 34.38 9.47 -15.31
CA LYS A 245 33.17 8.68 -15.46
C LYS A 245 32.69 8.19 -14.10
N ASN A 246 31.43 8.37 -13.77
CA ASN A 246 30.74 7.70 -12.70
C ASN A 246 30.51 6.23 -13.09
N ILE A 247 31.01 5.32 -12.27
CA ILE A 247 30.85 3.87 -12.43
C ILE A 247 29.99 3.28 -11.30
N GLY A 248 29.37 4.15 -10.52
CA GLY A 248 28.55 3.83 -9.35
C GLY A 248 27.07 3.82 -9.70
N SER A 249 26.28 4.52 -8.88
CA SER A 249 24.86 4.80 -9.13
C SER A 249 24.57 6.26 -8.77
N THR A 250 23.40 6.75 -9.14
CA THR A 250 22.91 8.10 -8.75
C THR A 250 23.01 8.36 -7.24
N THR A 251 22.68 7.37 -6.40
CA THR A 251 22.72 7.51 -4.93
C THR A 251 24.02 7.07 -4.26
N SER A 252 25.00 6.60 -5.04
CA SER A 252 26.31 6.19 -4.53
C SER A 252 27.37 6.37 -5.62
N PRO A 253 27.64 7.62 -6.02
CA PRO A 253 28.50 7.90 -7.16
C PRO A 253 29.94 7.47 -6.89
N GLN A 254 30.61 6.96 -7.92
CA GLN A 254 32.01 6.50 -7.88
C GLN A 254 32.75 6.98 -9.13
N PHE A 255 33.59 7.99 -9.00
CA PHE A 255 34.23 8.62 -10.16
C PHE A 255 35.61 8.02 -10.49
N VAL A 256 35.82 7.70 -11.77
CA VAL A 256 37.07 7.19 -12.32
C VAL A 256 37.57 8.08 -13.45
N LEU A 257 38.79 8.60 -13.28
CA LEU A 257 39.48 9.41 -14.28
C LEU A 257 39.68 8.64 -15.59
N GLN A 258 39.23 9.22 -16.70
CA GLN A 258 39.40 8.65 -18.03
C GLN A 258 40.67 9.15 -18.71
N ALA A 259 41.34 8.25 -19.45
CA ALA A 259 42.61 8.55 -20.12
C ALA A 259 42.45 9.44 -21.36
N ASN A 260 41.30 9.39 -22.01
CA ASN A 260 40.90 10.27 -23.10
C ASN A 260 39.81 11.22 -22.60
N ASN A 261 39.94 12.51 -22.88
CA ASN A 261 38.94 13.52 -22.57
C ASN A 261 37.88 13.67 -23.67
N LEU A 262 37.53 12.55 -24.32
CA LEU A 262 36.57 12.47 -25.42
C LEU A 262 36.87 13.36 -26.64
N GLY A 263 38.09 13.92 -26.74
CA GLY A 263 38.51 14.80 -27.84
C GLY A 263 38.35 16.30 -27.57
N ILE A 264 37.99 16.69 -26.34
CA ILE A 264 37.81 18.08 -25.93
C ILE A 264 39.16 18.66 -25.45
N THR A 265 40.05 18.93 -26.41
CA THR A 265 41.38 19.52 -26.16
C THR A 265 41.55 20.87 -26.86
N ASP A 266 42.58 21.63 -26.46
CA ASP A 266 43.05 22.84 -27.14
C ASP A 266 42.03 23.99 -27.22
N VAL A 267 41.19 24.16 -26.18
CA VAL A 267 40.14 25.20 -26.21
C VAL A 267 40.63 26.61 -25.86
N GLY A 268 41.87 26.75 -25.38
CA GLY A 268 42.45 28.02 -24.90
C GLY A 268 42.53 28.08 -23.37
N TYR A 269 43.15 29.13 -22.82
CA TYR A 269 43.36 29.22 -21.36
C TYR A 269 42.05 29.32 -20.57
N ASP A 270 42.04 28.81 -19.34
CA ASP A 270 40.90 28.79 -18.40
C ASP A 270 39.65 28.17 -19.06
N ALA A 271 39.69 26.86 -19.39
CA ALA A 271 38.57 26.14 -19.98
C ALA A 271 37.36 26.13 -19.03
N SER A 272 36.17 26.40 -19.58
CA SER A 272 34.90 26.38 -18.86
C SER A 272 33.89 25.58 -19.70
N PRO A 273 33.81 24.25 -19.49
CA PRO A 273 32.92 23.37 -20.26
C PRO A 273 31.46 23.50 -19.81
N SER A 274 30.55 23.29 -20.75
CA SER A 274 29.10 23.14 -20.59
C SER A 274 28.59 22.19 -21.67
N PHE A 275 27.53 21.44 -21.37
CA PHE A 275 26.97 20.43 -22.25
C PHE A 275 25.47 20.69 -22.46
N ALA A 276 25.00 20.54 -23.69
CA ALA A 276 23.62 20.79 -24.06
C ALA A 276 23.25 20.03 -25.33
N ASP A 277 22.04 19.48 -25.41
CA ASP A 277 21.48 18.95 -26.66
C ASP A 277 20.99 20.13 -27.53
N ILE A 278 21.89 20.69 -28.35
CA ILE A 278 21.65 21.93 -29.10
C ILE A 278 20.89 21.72 -30.43
N ASP A 279 20.75 20.47 -30.89
CA ASP A 279 19.98 20.13 -32.08
C ASP A 279 18.86 19.11 -31.85
N SER A 280 18.52 18.83 -30.60
CA SER A 280 17.41 17.97 -30.16
C SER A 280 17.47 16.56 -30.75
N ASP A 281 18.67 15.99 -30.86
CA ASP A 281 18.86 14.62 -31.37
C ASP A 281 19.03 13.57 -30.26
N GLY A 282 19.01 14.03 -28.99
CA GLY A 282 19.03 13.19 -27.80
C GLY A 282 20.44 12.89 -27.29
N ASP A 283 21.49 13.44 -27.88
CA ASP A 283 22.83 13.42 -27.31
C ASP A 283 23.35 14.83 -26.93
N LEU A 284 24.26 14.89 -25.96
CA LEU A 284 24.77 16.17 -25.47
C LEU A 284 25.96 16.63 -26.32
N ASP A 285 25.87 17.87 -26.81
CA ASP A 285 26.96 18.58 -27.46
C ASP A 285 27.80 19.37 -26.45
N ALA A 286 29.09 19.60 -26.74
CA ALA A 286 30.00 20.30 -25.81
C ALA A 286 30.33 21.73 -26.25
N PHE A 287 30.21 22.67 -25.31
CA PHE A 287 30.55 24.07 -25.45
C PHE A 287 31.60 24.45 -24.40
N VAL A 288 32.75 24.94 -24.84
CA VAL A 288 33.86 25.25 -23.93
C VAL A 288 34.27 26.71 -24.08
N GLY A 289 33.95 27.49 -23.05
CA GLY A 289 34.39 28.86 -22.90
C GLY A 289 35.88 28.95 -22.54
N ASN A 290 36.50 30.09 -22.85
CA ASN A 290 37.89 30.34 -22.51
C ASN A 290 38.17 31.80 -22.10
N LYS A 291 39.38 32.03 -21.59
CA LYS A 291 39.90 33.34 -21.16
C LYS A 291 39.86 34.42 -22.23
N ASP A 292 40.09 34.07 -23.49
CA ASP A 292 40.09 35.04 -24.60
C ASP A 292 38.67 35.47 -25.00
N GLY A 293 37.66 34.74 -24.51
CA GLY A 293 36.26 35.02 -24.70
C GLY A 293 35.62 34.29 -25.87
N ASP A 294 36.27 33.26 -26.39
CA ASP A 294 35.64 32.34 -27.33
C ASP A 294 34.85 31.27 -26.57
N VAL A 295 33.69 30.89 -27.11
CA VAL A 295 33.05 29.61 -26.83
C VAL A 295 33.35 28.67 -27.99
N LYS A 296 34.16 27.64 -27.76
CA LYS A 296 34.44 26.57 -28.73
C LYS A 296 33.28 25.59 -28.72
N PHE A 297 32.89 25.10 -29.88
CA PHE A 297 31.80 24.13 -30.04
C PHE A 297 32.37 22.80 -30.55
N PHE A 298 31.97 21.71 -29.91
CA PHE A 298 32.26 20.36 -30.32
C PHE A 298 30.95 19.61 -30.46
N ARG A 299 30.71 19.09 -31.67
CA ARG A 299 29.54 18.25 -31.92
C ARG A 299 29.82 16.84 -31.44
N ASN A 300 28.91 16.25 -30.68
CA ASN A 300 28.83 14.82 -30.51
C ASN A 300 28.43 14.19 -31.84
N THR A 301 29.27 13.29 -32.32
CA THR A 301 29.05 12.55 -33.57
C THR A 301 28.87 11.06 -33.31
N GLY A 302 28.84 10.70 -32.02
CA GLY A 302 28.60 9.35 -31.53
C GLY A 302 27.10 9.13 -31.29
N SER A 303 26.80 8.52 -30.15
CA SER A 303 25.45 8.41 -29.60
C SER A 303 25.49 8.85 -28.14
N ALA A 304 24.32 9.00 -27.50
CA ALA A 304 24.21 9.14 -26.05
C ALA A 304 25.10 8.09 -25.36
N GLU A 305 24.93 6.78 -25.61
CA GLU A 305 25.75 5.72 -24.98
C GLU A 305 27.26 5.73 -25.27
N THR A 306 27.70 6.39 -26.34
CA THR A 306 29.11 6.38 -26.78
C THR A 306 29.53 7.70 -27.41
N SER A 307 29.68 8.71 -26.55
CA SER A 307 30.00 10.08 -26.96
C SER A 307 31.36 10.23 -27.66
N THR A 308 31.38 10.95 -28.79
CA THR A 308 32.59 11.27 -29.56
C THR A 308 32.53 12.70 -30.10
N PHE A 309 33.40 13.57 -29.60
CA PHE A 309 33.35 15.00 -29.89
C PHE A 309 34.26 15.42 -31.05
N VAL A 310 33.70 16.22 -31.97
CA VAL A 310 34.42 16.80 -33.11
C VAL A 310 34.29 18.31 -33.10
N ALA A 311 35.43 19.01 -33.01
CA ALA A 311 35.49 20.47 -33.02
C ALA A 311 34.89 21.07 -34.29
N GLN A 312 34.01 22.07 -34.11
CA GLN A 312 33.33 22.77 -35.18
C GLN A 312 33.87 24.19 -35.35
N LYS A 313 33.81 24.70 -36.58
CA LYS A 313 34.26 26.07 -36.90
C LYS A 313 33.21 27.12 -36.57
N ALA A 314 31.94 26.79 -36.76
CA ALA A 314 30.83 27.66 -36.43
C ALA A 314 30.41 27.37 -34.98
N ASN A 315 30.13 28.41 -34.22
CA ASN A 315 29.72 28.33 -32.81
C ASN A 315 28.46 29.18 -32.58
N PHE A 316 27.55 29.18 -33.55
CA PHE A 316 26.22 29.80 -33.47
C PHE A 316 26.19 31.31 -33.16
N GLY A 317 27.32 32.00 -33.26
CA GLY A 317 27.46 33.43 -32.96
C GLY A 317 28.22 33.73 -31.67
N LEU A 318 28.71 32.72 -30.95
CA LEU A 318 29.37 32.85 -29.64
C LEU A 318 30.90 33.02 -29.70
N ALA A 319 31.43 33.63 -30.77
CA ALA A 319 32.86 33.91 -30.90
C ALA A 319 33.20 35.29 -30.29
N ASN A 320 34.29 35.39 -29.52
CA ASN A 320 34.75 36.63 -28.87
C ASN A 320 33.64 37.38 -28.10
N VAL A 321 32.82 36.67 -27.33
CA VAL A 321 31.68 37.23 -26.60
C VAL A 321 32.10 38.12 -25.42
N SER A 322 33.07 37.67 -24.63
CA SER A 322 33.67 38.42 -23.52
C SER A 322 34.83 37.66 -22.91
N ALA A 323 35.92 38.34 -22.53
CA ALA A 323 37.05 37.70 -21.85
C ALA A 323 36.59 36.85 -20.64
N LYS A 324 37.19 35.68 -20.45
CA LYS A 324 36.72 34.61 -19.53
C LYS A 324 35.26 34.23 -19.79
N ALA A 325 34.99 33.75 -21.00
CA ALA A 325 33.68 33.20 -21.33
C ALA A 325 33.46 31.91 -20.53
N SER A 326 32.31 31.83 -19.87
CA SER A 326 31.78 30.63 -19.19
C SER A 326 30.33 30.47 -19.61
N PRO A 327 30.03 29.64 -20.62
CA PRO A 327 28.69 29.49 -21.17
C PRO A 327 27.82 28.54 -20.34
N THR A 328 26.53 28.84 -20.27
CA THR A 328 25.47 27.99 -19.72
C THR A 328 24.24 28.13 -20.62
N PHE A 329 23.52 27.04 -20.85
CA PHE A 329 22.39 26.98 -21.78
C PHE A 329 21.13 26.53 -21.05
N VAL A 330 20.06 27.33 -21.12
CA VAL A 330 18.77 27.04 -20.48
C VAL A 330 17.63 27.60 -21.32
N ASP A 331 16.47 26.94 -21.31
CA ASP A 331 15.23 27.50 -21.87
C ASP A 331 14.63 28.51 -20.86
N ILE A 332 15.08 29.76 -20.97
CA ILE A 332 14.81 30.80 -19.96
C ILE A 332 13.46 31.52 -20.16
N ASP A 333 12.82 31.36 -21.31
CA ASP A 333 11.48 31.91 -21.57
C ASP A 333 10.42 30.85 -21.91
N ASN A 334 10.76 29.57 -21.71
CA ASN A 334 9.91 28.39 -21.81
C ASN A 334 9.25 28.29 -23.21
N ASP A 335 10.04 28.56 -24.26
CA ASP A 335 9.61 28.47 -25.65
C ASP A 335 10.05 27.17 -26.35
N GLY A 336 10.81 26.33 -25.63
CA GLY A 336 11.26 25.02 -26.05
C GLY A 336 12.61 25.02 -26.76
N ASP A 337 13.32 26.15 -26.83
CA ASP A 337 14.71 26.18 -27.28
C ASP A 337 15.67 26.76 -26.23
N LEU A 338 16.95 26.37 -26.31
CA LEU A 338 17.93 26.76 -25.31
C LEU A 338 18.51 28.14 -25.63
N ASP A 339 18.47 29.03 -24.65
CA ASP A 339 19.13 30.34 -24.64
C ASP A 339 20.52 30.26 -24.00
N ALA A 340 21.43 31.18 -24.37
CA ALA A 340 22.80 31.17 -23.86
C ALA A 340 23.11 32.32 -22.91
N PHE A 341 23.62 31.99 -21.73
CA PHE A 341 24.19 32.91 -20.76
C PHE A 341 25.70 32.72 -20.70
N VAL A 342 26.47 33.80 -20.81
CA VAL A 342 27.93 33.73 -20.83
C VAL A 342 28.56 34.66 -19.81
N GLY A 343 29.38 34.06 -18.94
CA GLY A 343 30.23 34.72 -17.97
C GLY A 343 31.21 35.75 -18.55
N LYS A 344 31.62 36.71 -17.71
CA LYS A 344 32.48 37.85 -18.07
C LYS A 344 33.58 38.07 -17.04
N ALA A 345 34.78 38.40 -17.51
CA ALA A 345 35.89 38.85 -16.66
C ALA A 345 35.62 40.19 -15.95
N SER A 346 34.75 41.05 -16.48
CA SER A 346 34.51 42.39 -15.93
C SER A 346 33.15 42.93 -16.36
N GLY A 347 32.66 43.97 -15.68
CA GLY A 347 31.40 44.65 -16.01
C GLY A 347 30.22 44.27 -15.11
N GLY A 348 30.43 43.41 -14.11
CA GLY A 348 29.47 43.15 -13.03
C GLY A 348 28.12 42.58 -13.46
N THR A 349 28.09 41.89 -14.60
CA THR A 349 26.90 41.30 -15.24
C THR A 349 27.27 39.99 -15.94
N VAL A 350 26.25 39.27 -16.43
CA VAL A 350 26.36 38.13 -17.36
C VAL A 350 25.99 38.61 -18.78
N SER A 351 26.51 37.99 -19.84
CA SER A 351 26.01 38.23 -21.22
C SER A 351 24.82 37.32 -21.48
N PHE A 352 23.72 37.87 -21.99
CA PHE A 352 22.59 37.09 -22.47
C PHE A 352 22.56 37.08 -24.00
N PHE A 353 22.32 35.90 -24.57
CA PHE A 353 22.07 35.70 -25.97
C PHE A 353 20.79 34.88 -26.16
N ARG A 354 19.79 35.49 -26.78
CA ARG A 354 18.58 34.80 -27.17
C ARG A 354 18.83 33.92 -28.39
N ASN A 355 18.39 32.68 -28.35
CA ASN A 355 18.20 31.85 -29.51
C ASN A 355 17.01 32.38 -30.31
N THR A 356 17.31 32.84 -31.52
CA THR A 356 16.31 33.35 -32.47
C THR A 356 16.02 32.34 -33.58
N GLY A 357 16.54 31.13 -33.41
CA GLY A 357 16.42 30.01 -34.33
C GLY A 357 15.27 29.09 -33.93
N THR A 358 15.58 27.80 -33.82
CA THR A 358 14.69 26.75 -33.28
C THR A 358 15.50 25.83 -32.40
N ALA A 359 14.83 24.97 -31.63
CA ALA A 359 15.46 23.91 -30.81
C ALA A 359 16.46 23.03 -31.59
N THR A 360 16.19 22.78 -32.89
CA THR A 360 17.05 21.96 -33.76
C THR A 360 18.07 22.75 -34.59
N THR A 361 17.94 24.09 -34.63
CA THR A 361 18.81 24.96 -35.44
C THR A 361 19.08 26.28 -34.71
N ALA A 362 19.87 26.20 -33.63
CA ALA A 362 20.15 27.33 -32.78
C ALA A 362 20.79 28.53 -33.52
N LYS A 363 20.45 29.74 -33.08
CA LYS A 363 21.07 30.98 -33.55
C LYS A 363 21.04 32.06 -32.47
N PHE A 364 22.19 32.26 -31.84
CA PHE A 364 22.32 33.18 -30.72
C PHE A 364 22.51 34.64 -31.17
N VAL A 365 21.72 35.54 -30.58
CA VAL A 365 21.78 36.98 -30.79
C VAL A 365 21.89 37.66 -29.43
N SER A 366 22.90 38.51 -29.27
CA SER A 366 23.12 39.22 -28.01
C SER A 366 21.98 40.19 -27.71
N GLU A 367 21.52 40.14 -26.47
CA GLU A 367 20.46 41.00 -25.94
C GLU A 367 20.99 41.88 -24.80
N THR A 368 20.37 43.03 -24.59
CA THR A 368 20.75 43.95 -23.50
C THR A 368 20.04 43.67 -22.18
N ASN A 369 19.02 42.83 -22.19
CA ASN A 369 18.29 42.45 -20.99
C ASN A 369 19.13 41.47 -20.18
N ASP A 370 19.45 41.82 -18.94
CA ASP A 370 20.16 40.96 -18.00
C ASP A 370 19.23 40.25 -17.01
N PHE A 371 17.92 40.45 -17.14
CA PHE A 371 16.87 39.91 -16.26
C PHE A 371 17.08 40.22 -14.77
N GLY A 372 17.95 41.19 -14.43
CA GLY A 372 18.32 41.49 -13.04
C GLY A 372 19.65 40.89 -12.56
N LEU A 373 20.35 40.11 -13.38
CA LEU A 373 21.69 39.54 -13.11
C LEU A 373 22.81 40.58 -13.14
N LYS A 374 22.74 41.53 -12.20
CA LYS A 374 23.66 42.67 -12.04
C LYS A 374 24.12 42.83 -10.61
N GLY A 375 25.07 43.74 -10.39
CA GLY A 375 25.64 43.98 -9.05
C GLY A 375 26.65 42.91 -8.64
N LEU A 376 27.29 42.30 -9.63
CA LEU A 376 28.44 41.41 -9.51
C LEU A 376 29.73 42.23 -9.64
N SER A 377 30.88 41.63 -9.34
CA SER A 377 32.20 42.25 -9.47
C SER A 377 32.88 41.88 -10.78
N ALA A 378 33.42 40.66 -10.89
CA ALA A 378 34.25 40.19 -11.99
C ALA A 378 34.34 38.66 -12.01
N ASN A 379 34.78 38.09 -13.14
CA ASN A 379 34.89 36.65 -13.38
C ASN A 379 33.57 35.92 -13.06
N THR A 380 32.49 36.37 -13.69
CA THR A 380 31.18 35.76 -13.53
C THR A 380 31.14 34.42 -14.25
N ASN A 381 30.54 33.42 -13.60
CA ASN A 381 30.26 32.10 -14.15
C ASN A 381 28.84 31.76 -13.67
N PRO A 382 27.83 31.84 -14.55
CA PRO A 382 26.44 31.61 -14.18
C PRO A 382 26.10 30.12 -14.24
N ASP A 383 25.28 29.67 -13.31
CA ASP A 383 24.60 28.38 -13.38
C ASP A 383 23.15 28.57 -12.94
N PHE A 384 22.24 27.76 -13.47
CA PHE A 384 20.80 27.94 -13.33
C PHE A 384 20.14 26.64 -12.93
N ALA A 385 19.29 26.70 -11.92
CA ALA A 385 18.52 25.56 -11.46
C ALA A 385 17.31 26.05 -10.64
N ASP A 386 16.24 25.26 -10.61
CA ASP A 386 15.13 25.47 -9.69
C ASP A 386 15.53 24.95 -8.30
N TRP A 387 16.08 25.84 -7.48
CA TRP A 387 16.65 25.48 -6.18
C TRP A 387 15.67 25.59 -5.02
N ASP A 388 14.49 26.17 -5.25
CA ASP A 388 13.49 26.42 -4.23
C ASP A 388 12.13 25.84 -4.60
N GLY A 389 12.08 24.99 -5.62
CA GLY A 389 10.98 24.12 -5.98
C GLY A 389 9.76 24.84 -6.51
N ASP A 390 9.86 26.13 -6.87
CA ASP A 390 8.72 26.89 -7.38
C ASP A 390 8.47 26.66 -8.88
N GLY A 391 9.33 25.85 -9.49
CA GLY A 391 9.29 25.44 -10.88
C GLY A 391 10.12 26.35 -11.77
N ASP A 392 10.40 27.59 -11.38
CA ASP A 392 11.16 28.52 -12.21
C ASP A 392 12.67 28.48 -11.93
N LEU A 393 13.48 28.87 -12.93
CA LEU A 393 14.94 28.76 -12.80
C LEU A 393 15.47 29.94 -12.01
N ASP A 394 16.23 29.65 -10.95
CA ASP A 394 17.06 30.58 -10.22
C ASP A 394 18.49 30.61 -10.77
N ALA A 395 19.31 31.54 -10.26
CA ALA A 395 20.68 31.67 -10.72
C ALA A 395 21.69 31.76 -9.58
N ILE A 396 22.76 31.00 -9.71
CA ILE A 396 23.98 31.13 -8.92
C ILE A 396 25.08 31.67 -9.84
N VAL A 397 25.78 32.72 -9.41
CA VAL A 397 26.78 33.38 -10.25
C VAL A 397 28.03 33.68 -9.44
N SER A 398 29.19 33.30 -9.96
CA SER A 398 30.46 33.69 -9.36
C SER A 398 30.64 35.22 -9.28
N ASP A 399 31.15 35.68 -8.15
CA ASP A 399 31.37 37.09 -7.83
C ASP A 399 32.80 37.31 -7.28
N PHE A 400 33.80 36.95 -8.11
CA PHE A 400 35.26 36.99 -7.90
C PHE A 400 35.82 36.26 -6.65
N PHE A 401 35.40 36.68 -5.45
CA PHE A 401 35.76 36.11 -4.14
C PHE A 401 34.57 35.45 -3.42
N SER A 402 33.37 35.56 -3.97
CA SER A 402 32.16 34.95 -3.41
C SER A 402 31.30 34.34 -4.52
N ILE A 403 30.21 33.71 -4.10
CA ILE A 403 29.11 33.33 -4.97
C ILE A 403 27.96 34.30 -4.68
N ALA A 404 27.30 34.78 -5.72
CA ALA A 404 26.07 35.56 -5.64
C ALA A 404 24.90 34.68 -6.02
N PHE A 405 23.85 34.74 -5.21
CA PHE A 405 22.62 34.03 -5.48
C PHE A 405 21.54 34.98 -5.95
N PHE A 406 20.72 34.55 -6.89
CA PHE A 406 19.60 35.31 -7.41
C PHE A 406 18.36 34.44 -7.42
N ARG A 407 17.34 34.90 -6.68
CA ARG A 407 16.01 34.31 -6.77
C ARG A 407 15.29 34.86 -7.99
N ASN A 408 14.68 34.03 -8.80
CA ASN A 408 13.75 34.47 -9.81
C ASN A 408 12.38 34.74 -9.16
N ASN A 409 12.09 36.01 -8.88
CA ASN A 409 10.76 36.41 -8.36
C ASN A 409 9.75 36.62 -9.50
N GLY A 410 10.05 36.07 -10.68
CA GLY A 410 9.33 36.29 -11.93
C GLY A 410 8.39 35.14 -12.23
N SER A 411 8.43 34.68 -13.48
CA SER A 411 7.86 33.40 -13.89
C SER A 411 8.74 32.80 -14.97
N LYS A 412 8.52 31.51 -15.29
CA LYS A 412 9.17 30.79 -16.40
C LYS A 412 9.25 31.55 -17.72
N THR A 413 8.26 32.41 -18.03
CA THR A 413 8.20 33.18 -19.29
C THR A 413 8.61 34.64 -19.15
N ALA A 414 8.82 35.10 -17.91
CA ALA A 414 9.23 36.47 -17.61
C ALA A 414 10.14 36.52 -16.39
N PRO A 415 11.39 36.01 -16.50
CA PRO A 415 12.31 35.93 -15.37
C PRO A 415 12.66 37.31 -14.79
N ASN A 416 12.81 37.37 -13.48
CA ASN A 416 13.20 38.55 -12.73
C ASN A 416 14.09 38.17 -11.54
N PHE A 417 15.40 38.11 -11.81
CA PHE A 417 16.44 37.74 -10.86
C PHE A 417 16.71 38.86 -9.85
N VAL A 418 16.53 38.53 -8.57
CA VAL A 418 16.79 39.40 -7.43
C VAL A 418 17.90 38.81 -6.58
N LYS A 419 19.03 39.54 -6.48
CA LYS A 419 20.19 39.13 -5.70
C LYS A 419 19.83 38.97 -4.22
N GLN A 420 20.06 37.78 -3.67
CA GLN A 420 19.86 37.46 -2.26
C GLN A 420 21.03 37.93 -1.39
N THR A 421 20.74 38.20 -0.12
CA THR A 421 21.76 38.59 0.88
C THR A 421 22.31 37.40 1.65
N SER A 422 21.55 36.31 1.71
CA SER A 422 21.97 35.03 2.28
C SER A 422 22.96 34.33 1.34
N THR A 423 23.88 33.58 1.93
CA THR A 423 24.73 32.64 1.18
C THR A 423 24.27 31.19 1.34
N PHE A 424 23.16 30.95 2.06
CA PHE A 424 22.60 29.61 2.28
C PHE A 424 23.60 28.59 2.84
N GLY A 425 24.60 29.07 3.60
CA GLY A 425 25.68 28.23 4.15
C GLY A 425 26.90 28.07 3.23
N LEU A 426 26.79 28.36 1.94
CA LEU A 426 27.91 28.34 0.98
C LEU A 426 28.95 29.41 1.33
N THR A 427 30.02 28.99 1.98
CA THR A 427 31.14 29.86 2.38
C THR A 427 32.43 29.34 1.78
N ILE A 428 33.00 30.08 0.83
CA ILE A 428 34.24 29.70 0.13
C ILE A 428 35.33 30.71 0.44
N ILE A 429 36.55 30.21 0.66
CA ILE A 429 37.74 31.02 0.87
C ILE A 429 38.67 30.82 -0.33
N GLY A 430 38.59 31.69 -1.32
CA GLY A 430 39.39 31.59 -2.55
C GLY A 430 39.06 32.69 -3.56
N ASN A 431 39.67 32.62 -4.75
CA ASN A 431 39.32 33.45 -5.90
C ASN A 431 39.02 32.58 -7.13
N SER A 432 38.46 33.18 -8.18
CA SER A 432 38.11 32.48 -9.42
C SER A 432 37.22 31.26 -9.13
N ILE A 433 36.12 31.55 -8.43
CA ILE A 433 35.14 30.56 -8.00
C ILE A 433 34.31 30.13 -9.22
N ASN A 434 34.02 28.84 -9.35
CA ASN A 434 33.22 28.26 -10.42
C ASN A 434 32.25 27.22 -9.81
N PRO A 435 31.00 27.61 -9.49
CA PRO A 435 30.01 26.68 -8.95
C PRO A 435 29.38 25.83 -10.06
N ALA A 436 28.95 24.63 -9.68
CA ALA A 436 27.99 23.80 -10.39
C ALA A 436 26.97 23.29 -9.36
N LEU A 437 25.68 23.44 -9.64
CA LEU A 437 24.59 22.90 -8.83
C LEU A 437 24.07 21.61 -9.45
N VAL A 438 23.96 20.56 -8.64
CA VAL A 438 23.54 19.23 -9.10
C VAL A 438 23.10 18.39 -7.92
N ASP A 439 22.07 17.56 -8.07
CA ASP A 439 21.74 16.50 -7.12
C ASP A 439 22.74 15.34 -7.31
N ILE A 440 23.83 15.33 -6.52
CA ILE A 440 24.93 14.37 -6.73
C ILE A 440 24.74 13.07 -5.94
N ASP A 441 23.94 13.10 -4.87
CA ASP A 441 23.69 11.93 -4.02
C ASP A 441 22.27 11.36 -4.16
N GLY A 442 21.49 11.89 -5.10
CA GLY A 442 20.19 11.39 -5.52
C GLY A 442 19.12 11.55 -4.45
N ASP A 443 19.28 12.50 -3.53
CA ASP A 443 18.32 12.78 -2.46
C ASP A 443 17.20 13.74 -2.88
N GLY A 444 17.28 14.28 -4.10
CA GLY A 444 16.30 15.17 -4.72
C GLY A 444 16.55 16.65 -4.44
N ASP A 445 17.56 17.00 -3.64
CA ASP A 445 17.99 18.37 -3.40
C ASP A 445 19.29 18.69 -4.18
N LEU A 446 19.41 19.94 -4.66
CA LEU A 446 20.60 20.36 -5.38
C LEU A 446 21.77 20.60 -4.43
N ASP A 447 22.87 19.89 -4.64
CA ASP A 447 24.16 20.11 -4.00
C ASP A 447 25.00 21.13 -4.75
N ALA A 448 26.08 21.61 -4.12
CA ALA A 448 27.02 22.51 -4.78
C ALA A 448 28.43 21.91 -4.84
N PHE A 449 28.98 21.86 -6.05
CA PHE A 449 30.35 21.49 -6.33
C PHE A 449 31.10 22.68 -6.91
N VAL A 450 32.13 23.15 -6.21
CA VAL A 450 32.73 24.45 -6.51
C VAL A 450 34.23 24.37 -6.71
N GLY A 451 34.69 24.76 -7.89
CA GLY A 451 36.11 24.98 -8.17
C GLY A 451 36.58 26.35 -7.70
N PHE A 452 37.77 26.43 -7.09
CA PHE A 452 38.36 27.70 -6.65
C PHE A 452 39.89 27.66 -6.63
N ASN A 453 40.51 28.84 -6.59
CA ASN A 453 41.94 28.99 -6.32
C ASN A 453 42.18 29.52 -4.90
N TYR A 454 43.06 28.86 -4.16
CA TYR A 454 43.73 29.42 -2.99
C TYR A 454 45.09 30.01 -3.41
N SER A 455 45.69 30.87 -2.59
CA SER A 455 46.91 31.65 -2.90
C SER A 455 47.94 30.99 -3.83
N ASP A 456 48.23 29.70 -3.61
CA ASP A 456 49.28 28.95 -4.29
C ASP A 456 48.82 27.62 -4.94
N TYR A 457 47.53 27.27 -4.89
CA TYR A 457 46.99 26.03 -5.45
C TYR A 457 45.50 26.15 -5.85
N ALA A 458 45.03 25.28 -6.73
CA ALA A 458 43.62 25.11 -7.05
C ALA A 458 43.03 23.93 -6.28
N ASP A 459 41.73 24.00 -6.00
CA ASP A 459 41.00 22.92 -5.37
C ASP A 459 39.50 22.93 -5.74
N THR A 460 38.80 21.89 -5.33
CA THR A 460 37.34 21.77 -5.42
C THR A 460 36.74 21.59 -4.03
N ALA A 461 35.63 22.24 -3.75
CA ALA A 461 34.87 22.10 -2.51
C ALA A 461 33.50 21.51 -2.81
N PHE A 462 33.07 20.61 -1.94
CA PHE A 462 31.76 19.98 -2.02
C PHE A 462 30.90 20.40 -0.83
N PHE A 463 29.64 20.72 -1.12
CA PHE A 463 28.64 21.16 -0.18
C PHE A 463 27.37 20.36 -0.38
N LEU A 464 27.05 19.50 0.60
CA LEU A 464 25.79 18.77 0.65
C LEU A 464 24.65 19.72 1.08
N ASN A 465 23.55 19.68 0.35
CA ASN A 465 22.28 20.32 0.68
C ASN A 465 21.37 19.29 1.34
N THR A 466 21.41 19.21 2.68
CA THR A 466 20.50 18.34 3.43
C THR A 466 19.47 19.23 4.15
N PRO A 467 18.36 19.60 3.50
CA PRO A 467 17.38 20.46 4.13
C PRO A 467 16.72 19.78 5.34
N PRO A 468 16.14 20.57 6.25
CA PRO A 468 15.31 20.07 7.34
C PRO A 468 14.17 19.18 6.84
N GLY A 469 14.01 18.00 7.44
CA GLY A 469 12.96 17.05 7.06
C GLY A 469 12.73 15.96 8.12
N ILE A 470 11.61 15.23 8.00
CA ILE A 470 11.24 14.15 8.91
C ILE A 470 10.91 12.91 8.07
N THR A 471 11.77 11.90 8.14
CA THR A 471 11.58 10.63 7.42
C THR A 471 10.88 9.59 8.29
N PHE A 472 9.88 8.93 7.70
CA PHE A 472 9.18 7.78 8.28
C PHE A 472 9.55 6.51 7.49
N HIS A 473 10.01 5.47 8.18
CA HIS A 473 10.20 4.15 7.58
C HIS A 473 9.18 3.16 8.16
N GLN A 474 8.33 2.62 7.29
CA GLN A 474 7.37 1.58 7.63
C GLN A 474 7.91 0.19 7.28
N SER A 475 7.44 -0.82 8.00
CA SER A 475 7.72 -2.22 7.67
C SER A 475 6.61 -2.79 6.77
N GLY A 476 6.76 -2.63 5.46
CA GLY A 476 5.80 -3.11 4.44
C GLY A 476 4.98 -1.99 3.78
N ASN A 477 4.17 -2.34 2.77
CA ASN A 477 3.42 -1.40 1.94
C ASN A 477 2.07 -0.97 2.56
N THR A 478 1.65 -1.58 3.66
CA THR A 478 0.36 -1.30 4.33
C THR A 478 0.53 -1.29 5.84
N THR A 479 -0.03 -0.30 6.52
CA THR A 479 -0.08 -0.24 7.98
C THR A 479 -1.39 -0.88 8.46
N SER A 480 -1.35 -2.17 8.83
CA SER A 480 -2.54 -2.91 9.32
C SER A 480 -2.33 -3.47 10.72
N VAL A 481 -3.34 -3.35 11.58
CA VAL A 481 -3.42 -3.91 12.94
C VAL A 481 -4.72 -4.70 13.10
N ALA A 482 -4.80 -5.59 14.10
CA ALA A 482 -6.01 -6.36 14.38
C ALA A 482 -6.44 -6.23 15.85
N GLU A 483 -7.74 -6.21 16.09
CA GLU A 483 -8.30 -6.23 17.44
C GLU A 483 -7.87 -7.50 18.18
N GLY A 484 -7.31 -7.32 19.38
CA GLY A 484 -6.79 -8.42 20.20
C GLY A 484 -5.61 -9.18 19.57
N GLY A 485 -5.05 -8.68 18.46
CA GLY A 485 -4.17 -9.46 17.59
C GLY A 485 -2.93 -8.70 17.10
N ALA A 486 -2.73 -8.72 15.78
CA ALA A 486 -1.50 -8.26 15.13
C ALA A 486 -1.24 -6.76 15.35
N THR A 487 0.04 -6.42 15.57
CA THR A 487 0.53 -5.04 15.75
C THR A 487 1.37 -4.61 14.56
N HIS A 488 1.47 -3.30 14.29
CA HIS A 488 2.35 -2.75 13.27
C HIS A 488 3.42 -1.84 13.90
N SER A 489 4.56 -1.64 13.24
CA SER A 489 5.56 -0.67 13.69
C SER A 489 6.20 0.11 12.55
N TYR A 490 6.53 1.37 12.83
CA TYR A 490 7.29 2.26 11.97
C TYR A 490 8.37 3.01 12.76
N THR A 491 9.37 3.55 12.08
CA THR A 491 10.40 4.40 12.70
C THR A 491 10.38 5.81 12.15
N VAL A 492 10.74 6.78 12.98
CA VAL A 492 10.85 8.20 12.61
C VAL A 492 12.28 8.68 12.85
N VAL A 493 12.81 9.51 11.95
CA VAL A 493 14.13 10.14 12.04
C VAL A 493 14.06 11.57 11.46
N LEU A 494 14.96 12.47 11.86
CA LEU A 494 15.12 13.75 11.18
C LEU A 494 16.18 13.63 10.07
N ASP A 495 16.05 14.45 9.04
CA ASP A 495 16.93 14.42 7.86
C ASP A 495 18.15 15.33 8.03
N SER A 496 18.12 16.28 8.99
CA SER A 496 19.25 17.12 9.32
C SER A 496 19.38 17.44 10.82
N ILE A 497 20.56 17.89 11.24
CA ILE A 497 20.83 18.28 12.64
C ILE A 497 19.98 19.51 12.99
N PRO A 498 19.07 19.43 13.97
CA PRO A 498 18.25 20.58 14.33
C PRO A 498 19.03 21.56 15.25
N LYS A 499 18.83 22.87 15.05
CA LYS A 499 19.39 23.96 15.87
C LYS A 499 18.75 24.04 17.26
N GLY A 500 17.53 23.51 17.40
CA GLY A 500 16.77 23.38 18.64
C GLY A 500 16.00 22.07 18.68
N ASN A 501 15.70 21.56 19.88
CA ASN A 501 15.06 20.25 20.01
C ASN A 501 13.69 20.21 19.28
N VAL A 502 13.49 19.18 18.47
CA VAL A 502 12.25 18.92 17.74
C VAL A 502 11.41 17.93 18.53
N THR A 503 10.15 18.26 18.79
CA THR A 503 9.17 17.38 19.41
C THR A 503 8.03 17.10 18.44
N ILE A 504 7.84 15.83 18.09
CA ILE A 504 6.73 15.35 17.27
C ILE A 504 5.70 14.72 18.20
N THR A 505 4.50 15.30 18.26
CA THR A 505 3.37 14.76 19.02
C THR A 505 2.45 13.98 18.10
N LEU A 506 2.10 12.75 18.48
CA LEU A 506 1.16 11.91 17.76
C LEU A 506 -0.22 12.13 18.36
N ASP A 507 -1.20 12.43 17.51
CA ASP A 507 -2.61 12.55 17.88
C ASP A 507 -3.44 11.47 17.21
N ASN A 508 -4.02 10.58 18.03
CA ASN A 508 -4.83 9.44 17.63
C ASN A 508 -6.32 9.70 17.96
N THR A 509 -6.82 10.88 17.61
CA THR A 509 -8.12 11.43 18.06
C THR A 509 -9.35 10.59 17.73
N ASN A 510 -9.24 9.55 16.92
CA ASN A 510 -10.33 8.64 16.59
C ASN A 510 -10.54 7.51 17.60
N ASN A 511 -9.66 7.35 18.61
CA ASN A 511 -9.73 6.29 19.63
C ASN A 511 -9.87 4.87 19.07
N GLN A 512 -9.43 4.60 17.85
CA GLN A 512 -9.46 3.27 17.23
C GLN A 512 -8.05 2.64 17.18
N VAL A 513 -7.00 3.46 17.27
CA VAL A 513 -5.60 3.01 17.25
C VAL A 513 -4.86 3.55 18.47
N ASN A 514 -4.20 2.65 19.20
CA ASN A 514 -3.27 2.99 20.26
C ASN A 514 -1.82 2.98 19.73
N SER A 515 -0.97 3.79 20.36
CA SER A 515 0.48 3.78 20.13
C SER A 515 1.25 3.62 21.44
N ASN A 516 2.42 2.98 21.40
CA ASN A 516 3.31 2.86 22.55
C ASN A 516 3.94 4.22 22.96
N LEU A 517 4.05 5.15 22.02
CA LEU A 517 4.58 6.50 22.19
C LEU A 517 3.55 7.51 21.68
N THR A 518 3.35 8.59 22.43
CA THR A 518 2.54 9.75 22.01
C THR A 518 3.39 10.96 21.66
N THR A 519 4.69 10.92 21.95
CA THR A 519 5.66 11.98 21.62
C THR A 519 7.01 11.38 21.27
N LEU A 520 7.70 11.99 20.30
CA LEU A 520 9.08 11.71 19.91
C LEU A 520 9.90 12.99 20.09
N THR A 521 11.11 12.88 20.64
CA THR A 521 12.00 14.03 20.84
C THR A 521 13.35 13.80 20.19
N PHE A 522 13.71 14.70 19.28
CA PHE A 522 14.99 14.73 18.59
C PHE A 522 15.79 15.97 19.01
N THR A 523 17.07 15.75 19.21
CA THR A 523 18.09 16.71 19.63
C THR A 523 19.24 16.65 18.63
N ALA A 524 20.13 17.62 18.65
CA ALA A 524 21.35 17.57 17.83
C ALA A 524 22.22 16.30 18.03
N ALA A 525 22.03 15.54 19.11
CA ALA A 525 22.79 14.31 19.40
C ALA A 525 22.11 13.02 18.93
N ASN A 526 20.80 13.03 18.65
CA ASN A 526 20.03 11.83 18.30
C ASN A 526 19.07 12.03 17.11
N TRP A 527 19.17 13.15 16.40
CA TRP A 527 18.34 13.49 15.23
C TRP A 527 18.32 12.36 14.19
N ASN A 528 19.46 11.70 13.97
CA ASN A 528 19.66 10.61 13.01
C ASN A 528 19.51 9.20 13.62
N ILE A 529 18.98 9.08 14.85
CA ILE A 529 18.73 7.78 15.48
C ILE A 529 17.23 7.48 15.32
N PRO A 530 16.85 6.45 14.54
CA PRO A 530 15.45 6.10 14.34
C PRO A 530 14.73 5.78 15.66
N GLN A 531 13.57 6.38 15.89
CA GLN A 531 12.70 6.09 17.04
C GLN A 531 11.49 5.28 16.60
N THR A 532 11.25 4.12 17.22
CA THR A 532 10.21 3.17 16.82
C THR A 532 8.87 3.42 17.51
N VAL A 533 7.81 3.58 16.72
CA VAL A 533 6.42 3.61 17.16
C VAL A 533 5.76 2.26 16.83
N ILE A 534 5.05 1.70 17.81
CA ILE A 534 4.29 0.45 17.70
C ILE A 534 2.82 0.80 17.84
N LEU A 535 2.02 0.31 16.90
CA LEU A 535 0.57 0.53 16.80
C LEU A 535 -0.19 -0.74 17.16
N THR A 536 -1.30 -0.58 17.88
CA THR A 536 -2.28 -1.63 18.15
C THR A 536 -3.69 -1.11 17.90
N ALA A 537 -4.62 -1.98 17.49
CA ALA A 537 -6.04 -1.63 17.49
C ALA A 537 -6.55 -1.45 18.93
N VAL A 538 -7.57 -0.61 19.12
CA VAL A 538 -8.47 -0.72 20.26
C VAL A 538 -9.30 -1.98 20.05
N ASN A 539 -9.47 -2.80 21.09
CA ASN A 539 -10.26 -4.02 21.00
C ASN A 539 -11.59 -3.78 21.71
N ASP A 540 -12.70 -3.89 21.01
CA ASP A 540 -14.02 -3.84 21.63
C ASP A 540 -14.88 -5.11 21.44
N THR A 541 -16.18 -4.96 21.22
CA THR A 541 -17.16 -6.06 21.11
C THR A 541 -18.17 -5.80 19.97
N VAL A 542 -17.93 -4.78 19.16
CA VAL A 542 -18.82 -4.32 18.11
C VAL A 542 -18.25 -4.78 16.78
N GLY A 543 -18.98 -5.63 16.05
CA GLY A 543 -18.60 -5.96 14.68
C GLY A 543 -18.85 -4.76 13.76
N GLU A 544 -17.80 -4.01 13.49
CA GLU A 544 -17.71 -2.89 12.54
C GLU A 544 -17.19 -3.38 11.18
N GLY A 545 -16.59 -4.57 11.14
CA GLY A 545 -15.87 -5.10 9.99
C GLY A 545 -14.53 -4.37 9.79
N GLN A 546 -13.80 -4.73 8.73
CA GLN A 546 -12.51 -4.07 8.44
C GLN A 546 -12.73 -2.56 8.21
N HIS A 547 -12.09 -1.73 9.02
CA HIS A 547 -12.22 -0.28 8.98
C HIS A 547 -10.85 0.39 9.12
N ASN A 548 -10.79 1.72 9.25
CA ASN A 548 -9.54 2.48 9.29
C ASN A 548 -9.43 3.38 10.52
N GLY A 549 -8.20 3.57 10.99
CA GLY A 549 -7.85 4.64 11.90
C GLY A 549 -6.80 5.61 11.38
N VAL A 550 -6.65 6.77 12.03
CA VAL A 550 -5.76 7.86 11.60
C VAL A 550 -4.93 8.38 12.75
N ILE A 551 -3.63 8.52 12.50
CA ILE A 551 -2.68 9.21 13.38
C ILE A 551 -2.25 10.50 12.69
N THR A 552 -2.41 11.62 13.37
CA THR A 552 -1.91 12.92 12.91
C THR A 552 -0.70 13.35 13.74
N TYR A 553 0.10 14.28 13.21
CA TYR A 553 1.36 14.68 13.84
C TYR A 553 1.42 16.19 14.01
N ILE A 554 1.93 16.64 15.15
CA ILE A 554 2.21 18.05 15.44
C ILE A 554 3.69 18.20 15.76
N VAL A 555 4.40 18.97 14.92
CA VAL A 555 5.84 19.22 15.08
C VAL A 555 6.07 20.58 15.74
N THR A 556 6.80 20.60 16.85
CA THR A 556 7.16 21.82 17.58
C THR A 556 8.67 21.88 17.82
N SER A 557 9.26 23.06 17.63
CA SER A 557 10.69 23.28 17.87
C SER A 557 10.98 24.76 18.14
N THR A 558 12.12 25.06 18.75
CA THR A 558 12.68 26.43 18.71
C THR A 558 13.49 26.69 17.45
N ASP A 559 13.76 25.64 16.67
CA ASP A 559 14.30 25.73 15.33
C ASP A 559 13.18 26.10 14.37
N SER A 560 13.29 27.26 13.71
CA SER A 560 12.30 27.73 12.72
C SER A 560 12.12 26.75 11.57
N ASP A 561 13.17 25.99 11.29
CA ASP A 561 13.28 25.08 10.16
C ASP A 561 12.43 23.81 10.35
N TYR A 562 12.15 23.45 11.60
CA TYR A 562 11.32 22.30 11.97
C TYR A 562 9.98 22.69 12.60
N ASN A 563 9.87 23.89 13.17
CA ASN A 563 8.70 24.28 13.94
C ASN A 563 7.46 24.44 13.05
N GLY A 564 6.43 23.62 13.29
CA GLY A 564 5.21 23.62 12.49
C GLY A 564 5.35 22.89 11.16
N MET A 565 6.42 22.12 10.95
CA MET A 565 6.57 21.25 9.78
C MET A 565 5.37 20.31 9.66
N VAL A 566 4.77 20.28 8.48
CA VAL A 566 3.61 19.44 8.18
C VAL A 566 4.08 18.03 7.89
N VAL A 567 3.36 17.04 8.43
CA VAL A 567 3.68 15.62 8.25
C VAL A 567 2.42 14.89 7.82
N LYS A 568 2.55 14.03 6.80
CA LYS A 568 1.47 13.19 6.26
C LYS A 568 0.80 12.38 7.40
N PRO A 569 -0.53 12.48 7.59
CA PRO A 569 -1.26 11.60 8.50
C PRO A 569 -1.07 10.13 8.13
N LEU A 570 -0.96 9.27 9.13
CA LEU A 570 -0.83 7.83 8.94
C LEU A 570 -2.20 7.15 9.03
N ALA A 571 -2.66 6.63 7.90
CA ALA A 571 -3.81 5.73 7.83
C ALA A 571 -3.42 4.33 8.32
N VAL A 572 -4.29 3.71 9.11
CA VAL A 572 -4.08 2.40 9.73
C VAL A 572 -5.30 1.53 9.46
N THR A 573 -5.15 0.43 8.72
CA THR A 573 -6.25 -0.53 8.55
C THR A 573 -6.42 -1.37 9.80
N ILE A 574 -7.66 -1.50 10.27
CA ILE A 574 -8.02 -2.26 11.47
C ILE A 574 -8.82 -3.48 11.01
N ILE A 575 -8.32 -4.66 11.36
CA ILE A 575 -9.02 -5.93 11.17
C ILE A 575 -9.84 -6.16 12.43
N ASP A 576 -11.14 -6.04 12.27
CA ASP A 576 -12.17 -6.32 13.27
C ASP A 576 -12.38 -7.83 13.40
N ASN A 577 -12.48 -8.32 14.64
CA ASN A 577 -12.63 -9.74 14.94
C ASN A 577 -14.03 -10.10 15.48
N ASP A 578 -14.96 -9.15 15.47
CA ASP A 578 -16.31 -9.23 15.98
C ASP A 578 -17.34 -9.41 14.84
N LEU A 579 -18.50 -9.98 15.16
CA LEU A 579 -19.61 -10.17 14.21
C LEU A 579 -20.55 -8.96 14.22
N ALA A 580 -21.03 -8.54 13.04
CA ALA A 580 -21.96 -7.43 12.90
C ALA A 580 -23.24 -7.64 13.74
N THR A 581 -23.65 -6.61 14.49
CA THR A 581 -24.78 -6.71 15.43
C THR A 581 -26.14 -6.57 14.72
N GLY A 582 -27.00 -7.59 14.84
CA GLY A 582 -28.37 -7.56 14.32
C GLY A 582 -29.04 -8.95 14.28
N ASN A 583 -30.36 -9.03 14.47
CA ASN A 583 -31.08 -10.28 14.21
C ASN A 583 -31.08 -10.56 12.70
N PRO A 584 -30.77 -11.78 12.26
CA PRO A 584 -30.74 -12.12 10.84
C PRO A 584 -32.12 -11.99 10.22
N ASN A 585 -32.19 -11.45 9.01
CA ASN A 585 -33.41 -11.19 8.27
C ASN A 585 -33.44 -12.03 6.99
N PHE A 586 -33.85 -13.29 7.12
CA PHE A 586 -33.97 -14.18 5.98
C PHE A 586 -35.19 -13.84 5.12
N ILE A 587 -34.98 -13.60 3.83
CA ILE A 587 -36.06 -13.32 2.87
C ILE A 587 -36.41 -14.62 2.12
N GLY A 588 -37.69 -15.01 2.14
CA GLY A 588 -38.14 -16.36 1.76
C GLY A 588 -38.54 -16.60 0.30
N ASP A 589 -38.25 -17.82 -0.14
CA ASP A 589 -38.76 -18.62 -1.27
C ASP A 589 -38.34 -18.19 -2.69
N GLN A 590 -37.02 -18.14 -2.91
CA GLN A 590 -36.48 -18.19 -4.28
C GLN A 590 -36.40 -19.66 -4.74
N ILE A 591 -36.78 -19.91 -5.99
CA ILE A 591 -36.39 -21.14 -6.69
C ILE A 591 -34.88 -21.27 -6.53
N ASN A 592 -34.42 -22.38 -5.98
CA ASN A 592 -33.00 -22.68 -5.77
C ASN A 592 -32.13 -22.12 -6.92
N PRO A 593 -31.40 -21.01 -6.71
CA PRO A 593 -30.70 -20.31 -7.78
C PRO A 593 -29.50 -21.11 -8.30
N PHE A 594 -29.06 -22.08 -7.51
CA PHE A 594 -27.91 -22.94 -7.79
C PHE A 594 -28.26 -24.17 -8.63
N GLY A 595 -29.54 -24.36 -8.98
CA GLY A 595 -29.98 -25.48 -9.81
C GLY A 595 -29.78 -26.87 -9.18
N LEU A 596 -29.62 -26.95 -7.84
CA LEU A 596 -29.46 -28.24 -7.15
C LEU A 596 -30.75 -29.06 -7.32
N THR A 597 -30.61 -30.22 -7.95
CA THR A 597 -31.72 -31.13 -8.22
C THR A 597 -31.94 -32.08 -7.05
N THR A 598 -33.17 -32.55 -6.88
CA THR A 598 -33.46 -33.63 -5.92
C THR A 598 -32.84 -34.94 -6.39
N GLY A 599 -32.16 -35.64 -5.48
CA GLY A 599 -31.88 -37.06 -5.64
C GLY A 599 -33.18 -37.88 -5.70
N PRO A 600 -33.10 -39.16 -6.10
CA PRO A 600 -34.28 -39.97 -6.44
C PRO A 600 -35.27 -40.20 -5.29
N ASP A 601 -34.86 -40.05 -4.02
CA ASP A 601 -35.72 -40.23 -2.85
C ASP A 601 -35.37 -39.22 -1.75
N GLY A 602 -36.37 -38.52 -1.19
CA GLY A 602 -36.20 -37.42 -0.21
C GLY A 602 -35.49 -37.78 1.12
N PHE A 603 -35.56 -36.86 2.11
CA PHE A 603 -34.77 -36.88 3.37
C PHE A 603 -33.29 -36.54 3.14
N ILE A 604 -33.08 -35.33 2.61
CA ILE A 604 -31.76 -34.82 2.26
C ILE A 604 -31.09 -34.22 3.50
N LYS A 605 -29.77 -34.35 3.62
CA LYS A 605 -28.97 -33.74 4.68
C LYS A 605 -27.80 -32.99 4.05
N PRO A 606 -27.97 -31.69 3.73
CA PRO A 606 -26.92 -30.86 3.16
C PRO A 606 -25.86 -30.51 4.19
N ARG A 607 -24.62 -30.43 3.74
CA ARG A 607 -23.50 -29.87 4.49
C ARG A 607 -22.55 -29.16 3.52
N PHE A 608 -22.20 -27.92 3.83
CA PHE A 608 -21.14 -27.20 3.15
C PHE A 608 -19.78 -27.47 3.78
N ALA A 609 -18.74 -27.53 2.94
CA ALA A 609 -17.35 -27.63 3.34
C ALA A 609 -16.47 -27.13 2.18
N ASP A 610 -15.43 -26.34 2.48
CA ASP A 610 -14.34 -26.08 1.53
C ASP A 610 -13.44 -27.32 1.51
N ILE A 611 -13.82 -28.33 0.70
CA ILE A 611 -13.14 -29.62 0.72
C ILE A 611 -11.82 -29.59 -0.06
N ASP A 612 -11.67 -28.64 -0.99
CA ASP A 612 -10.49 -28.53 -1.85
C ASP A 612 -9.55 -27.36 -1.51
N GLY A 613 -9.90 -26.53 -0.54
CA GLY A 613 -9.07 -25.45 -0.01
C GLY A 613 -8.91 -24.30 -1.00
N ASP A 614 -9.83 -24.14 -1.94
CA ASP A 614 -9.81 -23.05 -2.92
C ASP A 614 -10.53 -21.78 -2.44
N GLY A 615 -11.10 -21.83 -1.23
CA GLY A 615 -11.77 -20.72 -0.57
C GLY A 615 -13.25 -20.59 -0.95
N ASP A 616 -13.79 -21.49 -1.78
CA ASP A 616 -15.22 -21.58 -2.02
C ASP A 616 -15.84 -22.83 -1.34
N LEU A 617 -17.15 -22.79 -1.08
CA LEU A 617 -17.83 -23.87 -0.35
C LEU A 617 -18.47 -24.89 -1.28
N ASP A 618 -18.09 -26.16 -1.11
CA ASP A 618 -18.72 -27.30 -1.78
C ASP A 618 -19.90 -27.88 -1.00
N LEU A 619 -20.86 -28.49 -1.71
CA LEU A 619 -22.03 -29.10 -1.08
C LEU A 619 -22.00 -30.63 -1.11
N PHE A 620 -22.14 -31.22 0.07
CA PHE A 620 -22.38 -32.65 0.26
C PHE A 620 -23.81 -32.90 0.71
N ALA A 621 -24.52 -33.79 0.03
CA ALA A 621 -25.90 -34.15 0.32
C ALA A 621 -26.01 -35.63 0.65
N GLY A 622 -26.37 -35.94 1.91
CA GLY A 622 -26.71 -37.29 2.32
C GLY A 622 -28.18 -37.63 2.06
N PHE A 623 -28.47 -38.89 1.70
CA PHE A 623 -29.81 -39.35 1.31
C PHE A 623 -30.30 -40.56 2.12
N ARG A 624 -31.61 -40.81 2.06
CA ARG A 624 -32.26 -42.01 2.62
C ARG A 624 -31.76 -43.31 1.99
N TYR A 625 -31.72 -43.35 0.66
CA TYR A 625 -31.29 -44.51 -0.13
C TYR A 625 -30.17 -44.07 -1.07
N GLY A 626 -29.03 -44.77 -1.03
CA GLY A 626 -27.84 -44.41 -1.80
C GLY A 626 -26.72 -43.80 -0.94
N ASP A 627 -25.61 -43.48 -1.58
CA ASP A 627 -24.43 -42.84 -0.99
C ASP A 627 -24.62 -41.31 -0.87
N ILE A 628 -23.55 -40.59 -0.56
CA ILE A 628 -23.53 -39.14 -0.49
C ILE A 628 -23.33 -38.60 -1.91
N GLN A 629 -24.07 -37.55 -2.27
CA GLN A 629 -23.82 -36.78 -3.49
C GLN A 629 -22.92 -35.60 -3.18
N PHE A 630 -22.00 -35.32 -4.10
CA PHE A 630 -21.10 -34.19 -4.05
C PHE A 630 -21.40 -33.26 -5.22
N TYR A 631 -21.65 -32.00 -4.89
CA TYR A 631 -21.84 -30.89 -5.81
C TYR A 631 -20.62 -30.00 -5.68
N ARG A 632 -19.74 -30.08 -6.68
CA ARG A 632 -18.57 -29.20 -6.72
C ARG A 632 -19.00 -27.79 -7.09
N ASN A 633 -18.61 -26.80 -6.30
CA ASN A 633 -18.66 -25.41 -6.69
C ASN A 633 -17.56 -25.15 -7.72
N THR A 634 -17.97 -24.57 -8.84
CA THR A 634 -17.11 -24.24 -9.98
C THR A 634 -17.10 -22.74 -10.24
N GLY A 635 -17.75 -21.98 -9.36
CA GLY A 635 -17.85 -20.53 -9.38
C GLY A 635 -16.76 -19.89 -8.54
N THR A 636 -17.16 -18.94 -7.70
CA THR A 636 -16.30 -18.33 -6.67
C THR A 636 -17.10 -18.23 -5.38
N ALA A 637 -16.44 -17.91 -4.26
CA ALA A 637 -17.11 -17.63 -2.98
C ALA A 637 -18.25 -16.60 -3.10
N ASN A 638 -18.09 -15.58 -3.94
CA ASN A 638 -19.07 -14.48 -4.12
C ASN A 638 -20.03 -14.69 -5.30
N ALA A 639 -19.91 -15.81 -6.02
CA ALA A 639 -20.77 -16.15 -7.15
C ALA A 639 -20.77 -17.68 -7.36
N PRO A 640 -21.33 -18.46 -6.41
CA PRO A 640 -21.21 -19.91 -6.47
C PRO A 640 -22.01 -20.50 -7.62
N ALA A 641 -21.43 -21.53 -8.23
CA ALA A 641 -21.99 -22.24 -9.38
C ALA A 641 -21.72 -23.74 -9.24
N PHE A 642 -22.76 -24.50 -8.88
CA PHE A 642 -22.61 -25.93 -8.60
C PHE A 642 -22.72 -26.80 -9.86
N ALA A 643 -21.75 -27.68 -10.06
CA ALA A 643 -21.77 -28.69 -11.11
C ALA A 643 -22.85 -29.77 -10.85
N SER A 644 -23.17 -30.55 -11.89
CA SER A 644 -24.05 -31.72 -11.73
C SER A 644 -23.47 -32.70 -10.70
N PRO A 645 -24.29 -33.23 -9.79
CA PRO A 645 -23.80 -34.04 -8.68
C PRO A 645 -23.16 -35.34 -9.15
N VAL A 646 -22.10 -35.74 -8.45
CA VAL A 646 -21.48 -37.06 -8.59
C VAL A 646 -21.62 -37.85 -7.30
N ASN A 647 -21.68 -39.18 -7.40
CA ASN A 647 -21.58 -40.04 -6.21
C ASN A 647 -20.15 -40.02 -5.69
N THR A 648 -19.97 -39.85 -4.38
CA THR A 648 -18.65 -39.70 -3.76
C THR A 648 -17.78 -40.96 -3.74
N ASN A 649 -18.28 -42.07 -4.28
CA ASN A 649 -17.54 -43.34 -4.40
C ASN A 649 -16.22 -43.19 -5.16
N SER A 650 -16.12 -42.20 -6.07
CA SER A 650 -14.87 -41.89 -6.80
C SER A 650 -13.77 -41.29 -5.94
N ILE A 651 -14.11 -40.66 -4.80
CA ILE A 651 -13.16 -40.09 -3.83
C ILE A 651 -13.07 -40.94 -2.54
N GLY A 652 -13.60 -42.17 -2.55
CA GLY A 652 -13.50 -43.11 -1.43
C GLY A 652 -14.45 -42.86 -0.26
N LEU A 653 -15.29 -41.81 -0.33
CA LEU A 653 -16.27 -41.50 0.71
C LEU A 653 -17.55 -42.31 0.47
N LEU A 654 -17.73 -43.37 1.25
CA LEU A 654 -18.87 -44.27 1.17
C LEU A 654 -19.83 -44.05 2.34
N GLY A 655 -21.13 -44.05 2.06
CA GLY A 655 -22.16 -44.04 3.10
C GLY A 655 -22.28 -45.41 3.79
N PRO A 656 -22.67 -45.47 5.07
CA PRO A 656 -22.99 -46.74 5.71
C PRO A 656 -24.18 -47.42 5.04
N ASN A 657 -24.11 -48.75 4.88
CA ASN A 657 -25.12 -49.61 4.23
C ASN A 657 -26.55 -49.53 4.83
N GLY A 658 -26.77 -48.76 5.90
CA GLY A 658 -28.07 -48.54 6.55
C GLY A 658 -28.89 -47.37 5.98
N GLY A 659 -28.29 -46.52 5.14
CA GLY A 659 -28.94 -45.33 4.57
C GLY A 659 -29.18 -44.20 5.59
N TYR A 660 -29.84 -43.13 5.13
CA TYR A 660 -30.05 -41.87 5.87
C TYR A 660 -28.74 -41.19 6.26
N ASN A 661 -27.80 -41.16 5.32
CA ASN A 661 -26.44 -40.66 5.52
C ASN A 661 -26.48 -39.19 5.93
N SER A 662 -25.68 -38.83 6.94
CA SER A 662 -25.56 -37.46 7.44
C SER A 662 -24.08 -37.10 7.44
N PRO A 663 -23.56 -36.50 6.36
CA PRO A 663 -22.16 -36.10 6.29
C PRO A 663 -21.88 -34.89 7.19
N SER A 664 -20.70 -34.88 7.77
CA SER A 664 -20.10 -33.76 8.49
C SER A 664 -18.60 -33.81 8.26
N PHE A 665 -17.95 -32.64 8.17
CA PHE A 665 -16.53 -32.52 7.87
C PHE A 665 -15.85 -31.65 8.91
N ALA A 666 -14.66 -32.04 9.32
CA ALA A 666 -13.87 -31.34 10.32
C ALA A 666 -12.39 -31.73 10.19
N ASP A 667 -11.48 -30.77 10.31
CA ASP A 667 -10.06 -31.05 10.52
C ASP A 667 -9.88 -31.56 11.96
N ILE A 668 -9.99 -32.88 12.14
CA ILE A 668 -10.03 -33.50 13.46
C ILE A 668 -8.64 -33.84 14.01
N ASP A 669 -7.58 -33.77 13.20
CA ASP A 669 -6.21 -34.01 13.64
C ASP A 669 -5.23 -32.86 13.38
N GLY A 670 -5.75 -31.72 12.91
CA GLY A 670 -5.05 -30.44 12.83
C GLY A 670 -4.00 -30.41 11.73
N ASP A 671 -4.18 -31.19 10.67
CA ASP A 671 -3.22 -31.29 9.56
C ASP A 671 -3.57 -30.38 8.37
N GLY A 672 -4.68 -29.65 8.48
CA GLY A 672 -5.12 -28.66 7.50
C GLY A 672 -5.99 -29.24 6.37
N ASP A 673 -6.35 -30.53 6.42
CA ASP A 673 -7.37 -31.10 5.54
C ASP A 673 -8.63 -31.57 6.31
N LEU A 674 -9.77 -31.63 5.61
CA LEU A 674 -11.04 -31.97 6.24
C LEU A 674 -11.28 -33.48 6.24
N ASP A 675 -11.46 -34.05 7.43
CA ASP A 675 -11.88 -35.44 7.63
C ASP A 675 -13.41 -35.60 7.62
N ALA A 676 -13.90 -36.79 7.24
CA ALA A 676 -15.33 -37.04 7.09
C ALA A 676 -15.95 -37.91 8.20
N PHE A 677 -17.08 -37.46 8.71
CA PHE A 677 -17.89 -38.12 9.73
C PHE A 677 -19.31 -38.34 9.24
N ILE A 678 -19.69 -39.60 9.04
CA ILE A 678 -20.98 -39.98 8.47
C ILE A 678 -21.87 -40.65 9.51
N GLY A 679 -22.97 -39.99 9.88
CA GLY A 679 -24.05 -40.59 10.65
C GLY A 679 -25.05 -41.34 9.77
N GLY A 680 -25.88 -42.20 10.35
CA GLY A 680 -26.88 -42.96 9.59
C GLY A 680 -27.91 -43.71 10.44
N ALA A 681 -28.78 -44.49 9.78
CA ALA A 681 -29.87 -45.23 10.43
C ALA A 681 -29.39 -46.30 11.44
N ASP A 682 -28.17 -46.81 11.29
CA ASP A 682 -27.56 -47.78 12.20
C ASP A 682 -27.19 -47.21 13.57
N GLY A 683 -27.21 -45.87 13.67
CA GLY A 683 -26.97 -45.10 14.87
C GLY A 683 -25.51 -45.08 15.33
N LYS A 684 -24.59 -45.30 14.40
CA LYS A 684 -23.15 -45.13 14.59
C LYS A 684 -22.66 -43.88 13.88
N LEU A 685 -21.45 -43.47 14.24
CA LEU A 685 -20.67 -42.48 13.52
C LEU A 685 -19.56 -43.21 12.77
N HIS A 686 -19.55 -43.10 11.45
CA HIS A 686 -18.55 -43.71 10.58
C HIS A 686 -17.51 -42.64 10.23
N PHE A 687 -16.24 -42.92 10.47
CA PHE A 687 -15.15 -41.99 10.21
C PHE A 687 -14.36 -42.43 8.99
N SER A 688 -14.08 -41.48 8.11
CA SER A 688 -13.18 -41.65 6.99
C SER A 688 -12.15 -40.54 7.03
N ARG A 689 -10.89 -40.95 7.12
CA ARG A 689 -9.78 -40.01 7.10
C ARG A 689 -9.51 -39.55 5.67
N ASN A 690 -9.31 -38.26 5.45
CA ASN A 690 -8.69 -37.77 4.23
C ASN A 690 -7.19 -38.11 4.28
N VAL A 691 -6.76 -38.92 3.32
CA VAL A 691 -5.34 -39.29 3.13
C VAL A 691 -4.76 -38.63 1.87
N GLY A 692 -5.55 -37.76 1.25
CA GLY A 692 -5.18 -36.96 0.10
C GLY A 692 -4.48 -35.68 0.52
N SER A 693 -4.80 -34.58 -0.16
CA SER A 693 -4.49 -33.22 0.27
C SER A 693 -5.78 -32.40 0.27
N ALA A 694 -5.75 -31.19 0.80
CA ALA A 694 -6.83 -30.21 0.63
C ALA A 694 -7.29 -30.17 -0.85
N VAL A 695 -6.45 -29.76 -1.81
CA VAL A 695 -6.81 -29.65 -3.24
C VAL A 695 -7.16 -30.95 -3.99
N ALA A 696 -7.04 -32.12 -3.35
CA ALA A 696 -7.29 -33.42 -3.96
C ALA A 696 -7.71 -34.44 -2.89
N PRO A 697 -8.94 -34.33 -2.36
CA PRO A 697 -9.38 -35.13 -1.23
C PRO A 697 -9.51 -36.61 -1.61
N ALA A 698 -9.05 -37.49 -0.72
CA ALA A 698 -9.14 -38.94 -0.88
C ALA A 698 -9.45 -39.60 0.47
N PHE A 699 -10.64 -40.17 0.60
CA PHE A 699 -11.13 -40.70 1.88
C PHE A 699 -10.88 -42.19 2.05
N VAL A 700 -10.38 -42.58 3.22
CA VAL A 700 -10.21 -43.98 3.65
C VAL A 700 -10.99 -44.21 4.93
N SER A 701 -11.97 -45.11 4.87
CA SER A 701 -12.75 -45.50 6.04
C SER A 701 -11.87 -46.12 7.12
N GLN A 702 -12.02 -45.66 8.36
CA GLN A 702 -11.30 -46.15 9.53
C GLN A 702 -12.27 -46.57 10.65
N ASN A 703 -11.79 -47.43 11.55
CA ASN A 703 -12.55 -47.77 12.74
C ASN A 703 -12.57 -46.59 13.70
N PHE A 704 -13.75 -46.05 13.98
CA PHE A 704 -13.95 -44.96 14.93
C PHE A 704 -13.51 -45.37 16.34
N THR A 705 -12.42 -44.78 16.87
CA THR A 705 -11.89 -45.12 18.21
C THR A 705 -11.90 -43.96 19.21
N PHE A 706 -12.52 -42.83 18.88
CA PHE A 706 -12.48 -41.62 19.72
C PHE A 706 -13.50 -41.60 20.88
N GLY A 707 -14.04 -42.76 21.28
CA GLY A 707 -14.94 -42.87 22.45
C GLY A 707 -16.45 -42.83 22.16
N ILE A 708 -16.86 -42.54 20.93
CA ILE A 708 -18.27 -42.56 20.50
C ILE A 708 -18.58 -43.92 19.86
N THR A 709 -19.48 -44.71 20.46
CA THR A 709 -19.76 -46.09 19.99
C THR A 709 -21.14 -46.25 19.37
N LYS A 710 -22.18 -45.70 20.00
CA LYS A 710 -23.56 -45.71 19.49
C LYS A 710 -24.33 -44.54 20.10
N VAL A 711 -25.00 -43.78 19.24
CA VAL A 711 -25.67 -42.52 19.58
C VAL A 711 -27.19 -42.56 19.32
N GLY A 712 -27.69 -43.65 18.74
CA GLY A 712 -29.12 -43.80 18.43
C GLY A 712 -29.38 -43.67 16.94
N SER A 713 -30.45 -44.30 16.45
CA SER A 713 -30.74 -44.38 15.01
C SER A 713 -30.90 -42.99 14.37
N TYR A 714 -30.48 -42.89 13.10
CA TYR A 714 -30.47 -41.65 12.32
C TYR A 714 -29.53 -40.60 12.92
N ALA A 715 -28.31 -41.01 13.21
CA ALA A 715 -27.28 -40.12 13.77
C ALA A 715 -27.02 -38.94 12.83
N ASN A 716 -26.98 -37.73 13.39
CA ASN A 716 -26.67 -36.47 12.70
C ASN A 716 -25.54 -35.76 13.47
N PRO A 717 -24.27 -35.96 13.07
CA PRO A 717 -23.13 -35.34 13.73
C PRO A 717 -22.92 -33.89 13.25
N THR A 718 -22.51 -33.03 14.17
CA THR A 718 -21.94 -31.70 13.93
C THR A 718 -20.79 -31.49 14.90
N PHE A 719 -19.74 -30.80 14.45
CA PHE A 719 -18.58 -30.46 15.25
C PHE A 719 -18.43 -28.94 15.32
N ALA A 720 -18.04 -28.44 16.49
CA ALA A 720 -17.74 -27.03 16.72
C ALA A 720 -16.91 -26.89 18.00
N ASP A 721 -16.00 -25.92 18.05
CA ASP A 721 -15.33 -25.53 19.29
C ASP A 721 -16.28 -24.67 20.13
N ILE A 722 -17.02 -25.30 21.04
CA ILE A 722 -18.08 -24.62 21.82
C ILE A 722 -17.52 -23.88 23.04
N ASP A 723 -16.33 -24.25 23.53
CA ASP A 723 -15.70 -23.64 24.69
C ASP A 723 -14.43 -22.84 24.41
N SER A 724 -14.15 -22.62 23.13
CA SER A 724 -13.06 -21.78 22.61
C SER A 724 -11.71 -22.24 23.11
N ASP A 725 -11.52 -23.55 23.28
CA ASP A 725 -10.27 -24.14 23.77
C ASP A 725 -9.34 -24.63 22.63
N GLY A 726 -9.78 -24.46 21.38
CA GLY A 726 -9.05 -24.79 20.17
C GLY A 726 -9.19 -26.24 19.72
N ASP A 727 -10.02 -27.05 20.39
CA ASP A 727 -10.39 -28.38 19.90
C ASP A 727 -11.90 -28.52 19.62
N LEU A 728 -12.25 -29.43 18.70
CA LEU A 728 -13.62 -29.55 18.22
C LEU A 728 -14.44 -30.50 19.11
N ASP A 729 -15.56 -30.01 19.63
CA ASP A 729 -16.57 -30.77 20.36
C ASP A 729 -17.62 -31.37 19.42
N ALA A 730 -18.26 -32.48 19.83
CA ALA A 730 -19.23 -33.19 19.01
C ALA A 730 -20.67 -33.12 19.55
N PHE A 731 -21.60 -32.73 18.68
CA PHE A 731 -23.04 -32.76 18.90
C PHE A 731 -23.68 -33.77 17.97
N ILE A 732 -24.40 -34.76 18.51
CA ILE A 732 -25.00 -35.83 17.71
C ILE A 732 -26.48 -35.98 18.01
N GLY A 733 -27.30 -35.57 17.05
CA GLY A 733 -28.75 -35.75 17.08
C GLY A 733 -29.17 -37.16 16.66
N ALA A 734 -30.27 -37.67 17.23
CA ALA A 734 -30.89 -38.93 16.86
C ALA A 734 -32.42 -38.82 16.76
N ASN A 735 -33.07 -39.77 16.07
CA ASN A 735 -34.53 -39.77 15.86
C ASN A 735 -35.37 -40.01 17.13
N ASP A 736 -34.73 -40.31 18.28
CA ASP A 736 -35.45 -40.33 19.56
C ASP A 736 -35.66 -38.93 20.15
N GLY A 737 -35.33 -37.88 19.38
CA GLY A 737 -35.48 -36.47 19.74
C GLY A 737 -34.38 -35.97 20.68
N LYS A 738 -33.34 -36.76 20.92
CA LYS A 738 -32.21 -36.36 21.78
C LYS A 738 -31.04 -35.87 20.93
N THR A 739 -30.43 -34.79 21.38
CA THR A 739 -29.08 -34.38 20.99
C THR A 739 -28.13 -34.75 22.12
N GLN A 740 -27.07 -35.48 21.78
CA GLN A 740 -26.02 -35.84 22.73
C GLN A 740 -24.81 -34.97 22.48
N PHE A 741 -24.33 -34.33 23.55
CA PHE A 741 -23.10 -33.56 23.56
C PHE A 741 -21.95 -34.44 24.06
N PHE A 742 -20.83 -34.38 23.35
CA PHE A 742 -19.58 -35.01 23.72
C PHE A 742 -18.49 -33.96 23.69
N ARG A 743 -17.93 -33.70 24.87
CA ARG A 743 -16.76 -32.84 24.98
C ARG A 743 -15.51 -33.61 24.53
N ASN A 744 -14.71 -33.01 23.68
CA ASN A 744 -13.34 -33.43 23.42
C ASN A 744 -12.50 -33.06 24.64
N ILE A 745 -11.92 -34.09 25.26
CA ILE A 745 -11.03 -33.96 26.43
C ILE A 745 -9.59 -34.31 26.05
N GLY A 746 -9.33 -34.38 24.74
CA GLY A 746 -8.05 -34.71 24.15
C GLY A 746 -7.27 -33.44 23.83
N THR A 747 -6.77 -33.39 22.60
CA THR A 747 -6.15 -32.22 21.97
C THR A 747 -6.62 -32.16 20.53
N ALA A 748 -6.45 -31.03 19.86
CA ALA A 748 -6.72 -30.89 18.42
C ALA A 748 -6.15 -32.07 17.59
N ASN A 749 -4.89 -32.46 17.81
CA ASN A 749 -4.25 -33.52 17.00
C ASN A 749 -4.45 -34.95 17.52
N ASN A 750 -5.20 -35.13 18.61
CA ASN A 750 -5.47 -36.45 19.19
C ASN A 750 -6.80 -36.41 19.96
N PRO A 751 -7.92 -36.37 19.22
CA PRO A 751 -9.25 -36.14 19.79
C PRO A 751 -9.69 -37.31 20.68
N SER A 752 -10.42 -37.01 21.74
CA SER A 752 -10.98 -38.00 22.66
C SER A 752 -12.27 -37.50 23.28
N PHE A 753 -13.40 -38.10 22.89
CA PHE A 753 -14.72 -37.63 23.30
C PHE A 753 -15.22 -38.28 24.59
N CYS A 754 -15.70 -37.47 25.53
CA CYS A 754 -16.41 -37.88 26.74
C CYS A 754 -17.87 -37.40 26.70
N GLN A 755 -18.82 -38.32 26.87
CA GLN A 755 -20.23 -37.94 26.99
C GLN A 755 -20.50 -37.24 28.32
N THR A 756 -20.97 -36.00 28.25
CA THR A 756 -21.30 -35.17 29.42
C THR A 756 -22.76 -35.36 29.79
N SER A 757 -23.04 -36.01 30.92
CA SER A 757 -24.40 -36.03 31.50
C SER A 757 -24.63 -34.77 32.33
N GLN A 758 -25.83 -34.16 32.25
CA GLN A 758 -26.27 -32.95 33.00
C GLN A 758 -26.06 -32.98 34.53
N LYS A 759 -25.63 -34.12 35.10
CA LYS A 759 -25.08 -34.21 36.45
C LYS A 759 -23.79 -35.01 36.39
N LEU A 760 -22.64 -34.34 36.45
CA LEU A 760 -21.44 -34.73 37.23
C LEU A 760 -20.23 -33.91 36.78
N ARG A 761 -19.66 -33.14 37.71
CA ARG A 761 -18.40 -32.40 37.57
C ARG A 761 -17.14 -33.30 37.42
N HIS A 762 -17.25 -34.54 36.97
CA HIS A 762 -16.10 -35.46 36.82
C HIS A 762 -16.37 -36.52 35.73
N CYS A 763 -15.86 -36.30 34.51
CA CYS A 763 -15.61 -37.38 33.55
C CYS A 763 -14.59 -38.34 34.20
N ARG A 764 -15.00 -39.55 34.60
CA ARG A 764 -14.06 -40.56 35.11
C ARG A 764 -13.40 -41.29 33.94
N CYS A 765 -12.20 -40.85 33.57
CA CYS A 765 -11.32 -41.59 32.69
C CYS A 765 -10.83 -42.87 33.40
N ARG A 766 -11.26 -44.06 32.94
CA ARG A 766 -10.61 -45.33 33.32
C ARG A 766 -9.31 -45.42 32.52
N ARG A 767 -8.20 -44.94 33.07
CA ARG A 767 -6.86 -45.26 32.56
C ARG A 767 -6.69 -46.79 32.58
N GLN A 768 -6.78 -47.45 31.44
CA GLN A 768 -6.23 -48.80 31.26
C GLN A 768 -4.71 -48.69 31.09
N HIS A 769 -3.97 -48.47 32.18
CA HIS A 769 -2.56 -48.85 32.17
C HIS A 769 -2.48 -50.37 32.41
N ARG A 770 -2.34 -51.14 31.33
CA ARG A 770 -1.66 -52.43 31.42
C ARG A 770 -0.17 -52.14 31.64
N LEU A 771 0.28 -52.21 32.88
CA LEU A 771 1.70 -52.38 33.18
C LEU A 771 2.11 -53.82 32.80
N PRO A 772 3.19 -54.03 32.04
CA PRO A 772 3.75 -55.36 31.87
C PRO A 772 4.39 -55.81 33.19
N GLN A 773 4.03 -56.99 33.68
CA GLN A 773 4.81 -57.70 34.68
C GLN A 773 6.18 -58.02 34.09
N PHE A 774 7.24 -57.40 34.61
CA PHE A 774 8.59 -57.96 34.53
C PHE A 774 8.94 -58.60 35.87
N GLY A 775 9.42 -59.84 35.76
CA GLY A 775 9.66 -60.76 36.86
C GLY A 775 10.84 -60.39 37.75
N ARG A 776 10.85 -61.08 38.89
CA ARG A 776 11.89 -61.16 39.93
C ARG A 776 13.32 -61.17 39.39
N PHE A 777 14.20 -60.39 40.01
CA PHE A 777 15.31 -60.89 40.85
C PHE A 777 15.62 -59.89 41.95
#